data_AF-A0A9D6LTC5-F1
#
_entry.id   AF-A0A9D6LTC5-F1
#
_cell.length_a   1.000
_cell.length_b   1.000
_cell.length_c   1.000
_cell.angle_alpha   90.00
_cell.angle_beta   90.00
_cell.angle_gamma   90.00
#
_symmetry.space_group_name_H-M   'P 1'
#
loop_
_entity.id
_entity.type
_entity.pdbx_description
1 polymer ?
#
loop_
_entity_poly.entity_id
_entity_poly.type
_entity_poly.pdbx_seq_one_letter_code
_entity_poly.pdbx_strand_id
1 'polypeptide(L)'
;MALSKNSLRVQVDTPIWEWCRFAPVVSSALSASCVGDIATFNATNSRYLYYSIAAVNFWRYDTWTDTWLQLASPLNANLVFTSMRFAGDLGYFGRVISATSTTITTGLAFANSCKGFKIRIISGKGAGQERIISSVAEPVVADYGAATAGATTSVTDTTKTWTSGYVGSTLNVNNWVGYTVRVILGTGLLQMAKILYNSSTVLTIGDVNLSPIEPWGHTTWTAPASGSNYQIESSVVTVDTAWTTTPDNTSRYVIQAGGIYMLSEAAATPFYTLQYYSVLEDRWYVKPALTNMVNAIPTDASLERTKENASIWEHSIATAGSTTTLTDTTKNWTVNQWTNYSVYIYSGTGSGQISAITSNTATVLTLTSTLGTGLDATSRYQIIGFDAGTASSAGAYTLSDSTKSWAVNRWSNYAVRILSGTGAGQVRSISSNTATQLTVYQNWFIAPDSTSIYSIQGDPDNLYFSWSAISQVFLYRNGGADTLSHGRVVDSGVACTMAARRCDVNHVIYEELPIAISTITNVTTTATATTVQVHNLKVNQYVSIYGATGSDAQFYDGVFQIVTVSSTTTFTYTMGGTPAGSAVGVGAQSTTVIFDGSKDYRQLASGGTSGQATITFSTNTPTHINGWYVAGTGISSTDTTLTKVVSGAGTTTLTLSNNNTGTVSGIITFNYWAPSTTSTANTGSSGALTFTTTASTASYINGWYVTGTGVGVGALVQSGAGTTTVTVQVINTATVSGTLTFSSPYGNYMFYGNSGAVTVTTGLAVGQSMQITTNTGNSLTVIAAMGAAMTAGTSRYVIAKQPALGAYYDQPGSNTYYSGVAVGTQSTTTLVDSNAFWTSASGNGGSAQSTTVTLGNTSPTNITGWYLTSGTGINVGAQVVSGAGTTSLVMSVANSGAVSGSLTFCAWNTNLLQNRRLKFISNGSVSTQDVAITLVAATTGTITFALATAPVTNVTTYSIISAPTHGLGSAGLNWAFGVSNSATRGRYMYMPRGGATNGIDRYDLTTDAWLLMHNEPTFETLTTGSMYAYDGGDRLYFTKDATQRVYYLDLSTNIINGAGLFPYVAPTAIIGNRMEIFTTIDGLKYLFLNRASFQECFKQLLFY
;
A
#
# COMPACT_ATOMS: atom_id res chain seq x y z
N MET A 1 12.45 -30.86 -49.53
CA MET A 1 11.10 -31.02 -50.11
C MET A 1 10.30 -29.77 -49.79
N ALA A 2 9.76 -29.09 -50.81
CA ALA A 2 8.84 -27.97 -50.60
C ALA A 2 7.47 -28.53 -50.21
N LEU A 3 6.97 -28.20 -49.01
CA LEU A 3 5.62 -28.53 -48.57
C LEU A 3 4.62 -27.61 -49.28
N SER A 4 4.17 -28.01 -50.47
CA SER A 4 3.20 -27.26 -51.29
C SER A 4 1.74 -27.46 -50.88
N LYS A 5 1.47 -28.18 -49.78
CA LYS A 5 0.11 -28.38 -49.27
C LYS A 5 0.11 -28.54 -47.74
N ASN A 6 -0.33 -27.51 -47.03
CA ASN A 6 -0.59 -27.57 -45.60
C ASN A 6 -1.74 -28.57 -45.36
N SER A 7 -1.39 -29.77 -44.89
CA SER A 7 -2.34 -30.85 -44.59
C SER A 7 -2.65 -30.93 -43.09
N LEU A 8 -2.26 -29.90 -42.32
CA LEU A 8 -2.61 -29.79 -40.91
C LEU A 8 -4.13 -29.68 -40.82
N ARG A 9 -4.77 -30.70 -40.24
CA ARG A 9 -6.15 -30.60 -39.78
C ARG A 9 -6.17 -29.63 -38.59
N VAL A 10 -7.29 -28.94 -38.37
CA VAL A 10 -7.48 -28.18 -37.12
C VAL A 10 -7.25 -29.14 -35.97
N GLN A 11 -6.18 -28.91 -35.21
CA GLN A 11 -5.86 -29.67 -34.02
C GLN A 11 -7.04 -29.49 -33.06
N VAL A 12 -7.61 -30.60 -32.59
CA VAL A 12 -8.63 -30.52 -31.54
C VAL A 12 -7.87 -30.16 -30.27
N ASP A 13 -8.15 -28.99 -29.71
CA ASP A 13 -7.60 -28.56 -28.44
C ASP A 13 -8.04 -29.56 -27.37
N THR A 14 -7.09 -30.33 -26.87
CA THR A 14 -7.33 -31.36 -25.85
C THR A 14 -6.56 -30.99 -24.59
N PRO A 15 -7.00 -31.45 -23.39
CA PRO A 15 -6.33 -31.13 -22.12
C PRO A 15 -5.02 -31.93 -21.95
N ILE A 16 -4.18 -31.98 -22.98
CA ILE A 16 -2.85 -32.60 -23.00
C ILE A 16 -1.78 -31.53 -23.05
N TRP A 17 -0.57 -31.88 -22.60
CA TRP A 17 0.59 -31.00 -22.73
C TRP A 17 1.09 -30.97 -24.16
N GLU A 18 1.23 -29.76 -24.69
CA GLU A 18 1.71 -29.49 -26.03
C GLU A 18 3.01 -28.69 -25.99
N TRP A 19 3.85 -28.90 -27.00
CA TRP A 19 5.06 -28.12 -27.21
C TRP A 19 4.73 -26.74 -27.75
N CYS A 20 5.35 -25.72 -27.18
CA CYS A 20 5.44 -24.39 -27.75
C CYS A 20 6.81 -24.19 -28.41
N ARG A 21 6.95 -23.12 -29.18
CA ARG A 21 8.25 -22.67 -29.68
C ARG A 21 9.22 -22.44 -28.53
N PHE A 22 10.41 -23.01 -28.68
CA PHE A 22 11.46 -22.95 -27.66
C PHE A 22 11.83 -21.49 -27.37
N ALA A 23 12.05 -21.19 -26.09
CA ALA A 23 12.55 -19.90 -25.66
C ALA A 23 13.88 -19.57 -26.36
N PRO A 24 14.13 -18.32 -26.78
CA PRO A 24 15.33 -17.95 -27.52
C PRO A 24 16.64 -18.21 -26.76
N VAL A 25 16.59 -18.22 -25.43
CA VAL A 25 17.73 -18.42 -24.53
C VAL A 25 17.32 -19.36 -23.41
N VAL A 26 18.28 -20.15 -22.90
CA VAL A 26 18.10 -21.06 -21.77
C VAL A 26 17.67 -20.27 -20.52
N SER A 27 16.68 -20.79 -19.78
CA SER A 27 16.21 -20.15 -18.55
C SER A 27 17.22 -20.24 -17.41
N SER A 28 17.18 -19.23 -16.55
CA SER A 28 18.06 -19.04 -15.39
C SER A 28 17.28 -18.46 -14.20
N ALA A 29 17.93 -18.29 -13.05
CA ALA A 29 17.37 -17.64 -11.86
C ALA A 29 16.81 -16.22 -12.13
N LEU A 30 17.26 -15.57 -13.20
CA LEU A 30 16.83 -14.23 -13.63
C LEU A 30 15.65 -14.29 -14.62
N SER A 31 15.13 -15.48 -14.91
CA SER A 31 14.07 -15.65 -15.91
C SER A 31 12.70 -15.56 -15.24
N ALA A 32 11.87 -14.67 -15.75
CA ALA A 32 10.52 -14.46 -15.27
C ALA A 32 9.55 -14.24 -16.43
N SER A 33 8.29 -14.61 -16.23
CA SER A 33 7.18 -14.33 -17.14
C SER A 33 6.14 -13.40 -16.51
N CYS A 34 5.33 -12.79 -17.36
CA CYS A 34 3.99 -12.35 -17.02
C CYS A 34 3.11 -12.37 -18.26
N VAL A 35 1.82 -12.66 -18.08
CA VAL A 35 0.81 -12.51 -19.14
C VAL A 35 0.23 -11.12 -19.17
N GLY A 36 -0.18 -10.68 -20.36
CA GLY A 36 -1.11 -9.56 -20.46
C GLY A 36 -2.37 -9.83 -19.66
N ASP A 37 -2.94 -8.78 -19.06
CA ASP A 37 -4.25 -8.87 -18.43
C ASP A 37 -5.30 -9.40 -19.42
N ILE A 38 -6.43 -9.92 -18.88
CA ILE A 38 -7.62 -10.22 -19.67
C ILE A 38 -7.93 -9.04 -20.60
N ALA A 39 -8.50 -9.33 -21.77
CA ALA A 39 -8.79 -8.42 -22.89
C ALA A 39 -9.68 -7.20 -22.54
N THR A 40 -9.92 -6.95 -21.26
CA THR A 40 -10.64 -5.84 -20.63
C THR A 40 -10.24 -4.45 -21.16
N PHE A 41 -8.95 -4.18 -21.33
CA PHE A 41 -8.47 -2.87 -21.79
C PHE A 41 -8.13 -2.83 -23.28
N ASN A 42 -7.72 -3.99 -23.82
CA ASN A 42 -7.33 -4.13 -25.22
C ASN A 42 -7.42 -5.62 -25.61
N ALA A 43 -8.09 -5.90 -26.72
CA ALA A 43 -8.25 -7.24 -27.27
C ALA A 43 -6.92 -7.95 -27.59
N THR A 44 -5.85 -7.18 -27.78
CA THR A 44 -4.50 -7.71 -28.08
C THR A 44 -3.63 -7.96 -26.85
N ASN A 45 -4.01 -7.47 -25.66
CA ASN A 45 -3.16 -7.65 -24.47
C ASN A 45 -3.05 -9.14 -24.09
N SER A 46 -4.15 -9.89 -24.16
CA SER A 46 -4.17 -11.33 -23.82
C SER A 46 -3.48 -12.23 -24.86
N ARG A 47 -2.99 -11.67 -25.98
CA ARG A 47 -2.27 -12.41 -27.02
C ARG A 47 -0.82 -12.70 -26.65
N TYR A 48 -0.19 -11.84 -25.86
CA TYR A 48 1.26 -11.91 -25.62
C TYR A 48 1.60 -12.36 -24.21
N LEU A 49 2.61 -13.22 -24.11
CA LEU A 49 3.37 -13.43 -22.88
C LEU A 49 4.64 -12.59 -22.96
N TYR A 50 4.99 -11.94 -21.87
CA TYR A 50 6.24 -11.21 -21.75
C TYR A 50 7.21 -11.99 -20.91
N TYR A 51 8.48 -11.96 -21.32
CA TYR A 51 9.47 -12.89 -20.82
C TYR A 51 10.82 -12.19 -20.71
N SER A 52 11.31 -12.09 -19.48
CA SER A 52 12.68 -11.70 -19.21
C SER A 52 13.52 -12.97 -19.09
N ILE A 53 14.61 -13.05 -19.85
CA ILE A 53 15.53 -14.18 -19.86
C ILE A 53 16.93 -13.64 -19.61
N ALA A 54 17.56 -14.05 -18.51
CA ALA A 54 18.86 -13.53 -18.09
C ALA A 54 18.86 -12.03 -17.74
N ALA A 55 20.05 -11.44 -17.65
CA ALA A 55 20.24 -10.11 -17.06
C ALA A 55 19.65 -8.96 -17.89
N VAL A 56 19.64 -9.07 -19.22
CA VAL A 56 19.26 -7.95 -20.12
C VAL A 56 18.39 -8.36 -21.31
N ASN A 57 17.99 -9.63 -21.47
CA ASN A 57 17.18 -10.03 -22.62
C ASN A 57 15.69 -10.01 -22.26
N PHE A 58 14.92 -9.21 -22.99
CA PHE A 58 13.48 -9.11 -22.82
C PHE A 58 12.79 -9.43 -24.14
N TRP A 59 11.75 -10.26 -24.07
CA TRP A 59 11.07 -10.83 -25.23
C TRP A 59 9.57 -10.83 -25.01
N ARG A 60 8.82 -10.85 -26.11
CA ARG A 60 7.42 -11.27 -26.11
C ARG A 60 7.26 -12.56 -26.90
N TYR A 61 6.39 -13.42 -26.41
CA TYR A 61 5.91 -14.62 -27.09
C TYR A 61 4.48 -14.41 -27.54
N ASP A 62 4.23 -14.61 -28.83
CA ASP A 62 2.92 -14.50 -29.44
C ASP A 62 2.22 -15.87 -29.41
N THR A 63 1.19 -15.97 -28.57
CA THR A 63 0.42 -17.23 -28.38
C THR A 63 -0.35 -17.66 -29.62
N TRP A 64 -0.60 -16.75 -30.56
CA TRP A 64 -1.37 -17.04 -31.77
C TRP A 64 -0.51 -17.57 -32.90
N THR A 65 0.69 -17.01 -33.05
CA THR A 65 1.61 -17.39 -34.14
C THR A 65 2.70 -18.35 -33.68
N ASP A 66 2.82 -18.62 -32.38
CA ASP A 66 3.87 -19.45 -31.79
C ASP A 66 5.28 -18.91 -32.12
N THR A 67 5.48 -17.60 -31.95
CA THR A 67 6.75 -16.92 -32.29
C THR A 67 7.25 -15.99 -31.19
N TRP A 68 8.57 -15.77 -31.18
CA TRP A 68 9.27 -14.89 -30.25
C TRP A 68 9.71 -13.61 -30.97
N LEU A 69 9.54 -12.46 -30.31
CA LEU A 69 10.08 -11.17 -30.74
C LEU A 69 10.89 -10.55 -29.60
N GLN A 70 12.10 -10.09 -29.93
CA GLN A 70 12.94 -9.36 -28.99
C GLN A 70 12.39 -7.95 -28.79
N LEU A 71 12.38 -7.50 -27.54
CA LEU A 71 11.99 -6.16 -27.12
C LEU A 71 13.20 -5.42 -26.55
N ALA A 72 13.05 -4.14 -26.25
CA ALA A 72 14.07 -3.34 -25.60
C ALA A 72 14.50 -3.96 -24.27
N SER A 73 15.82 -3.97 -24.05
CA SER A 73 16.43 -4.46 -22.81
C SER A 73 16.14 -3.54 -21.62
N PRO A 74 16.00 -4.09 -20.40
CA PRO A 74 15.91 -3.29 -19.17
C PRO A 74 17.09 -2.33 -19.01
N LEU A 75 16.84 -1.16 -18.40
CA LEU A 75 17.89 -0.17 -18.15
C LEU A 75 18.86 -0.62 -17.05
N ASN A 76 18.31 -1.18 -15.97
CA ASN A 76 19.10 -1.84 -14.93
C ASN A 76 19.08 -3.34 -15.20
N ALA A 77 20.26 -3.96 -15.20
CA ALA A 77 20.40 -5.40 -15.36
C ALA A 77 19.74 -6.16 -14.21
N ASN A 78 19.08 -7.26 -14.53
CA ASN A 78 18.49 -8.15 -13.55
C ASN A 78 19.58 -8.90 -12.79
N LEU A 79 19.40 -9.03 -11.48
CA LEU A 79 20.32 -9.66 -10.54
C LEU A 79 19.56 -10.57 -9.59
N VAL A 80 20.18 -11.69 -9.20
CA VAL A 80 19.69 -12.74 -8.27
C VAL A 80 18.31 -13.34 -8.62
N PHE A 81 17.24 -12.54 -8.60
CA PHE A 81 15.86 -12.92 -8.91
C PHE A 81 15.22 -11.93 -9.89
N THR A 82 14.08 -12.31 -10.47
CA THR A 82 13.25 -11.38 -11.25
C THR A 82 11.78 -11.74 -11.05
N SER A 83 10.92 -10.73 -10.86
CA SER A 83 9.47 -10.89 -10.80
C SER A 83 8.80 -9.83 -11.66
N MET A 84 7.81 -10.23 -12.47
CA MET A 84 7.10 -9.33 -13.37
C MET A 84 5.59 -9.39 -13.19
N ARG A 85 4.93 -8.25 -13.35
CA ARG A 85 3.47 -8.13 -13.39
C ARG A 85 3.03 -7.14 -14.45
N PHE A 86 2.13 -7.57 -15.33
CA PHE A 86 1.53 -6.72 -16.35
C PHE A 86 0.46 -5.82 -15.75
N ALA A 87 0.41 -4.58 -16.23
CA ALA A 87 -0.53 -3.53 -15.86
C ALA A 87 -1.26 -3.02 -17.11
N GLY A 88 -2.39 -3.65 -17.44
CA GLY A 88 -3.19 -3.31 -18.63
C GLY A 88 -3.90 -1.96 -18.57
N ASP A 89 -4.15 -1.45 -17.35
CA ASP A 89 -4.78 -0.15 -17.10
C ASP A 89 -3.84 1.03 -17.36
N LEU A 90 -2.53 0.75 -17.46
CA LEU A 90 -1.46 1.71 -17.74
C LEU A 90 -0.97 1.56 -19.19
N GLY A 91 0.07 2.29 -19.55
CA GLY A 91 0.72 2.17 -20.86
C GLY A 91 1.55 3.40 -21.18
N TYR A 92 1.15 4.11 -22.23
CA TYR A 92 1.79 5.33 -22.69
C TYR A 92 1.24 6.54 -21.93
N PHE A 93 2.08 7.24 -21.18
CA PHE A 93 1.74 8.50 -20.52
C PHE A 93 2.21 9.70 -21.35
N GLY A 94 1.36 10.69 -21.51
CA GLY A 94 1.66 11.89 -22.28
C GLY A 94 0.96 13.14 -21.78
N ARG A 95 1.33 14.27 -22.37
CA ARG A 95 0.70 15.59 -22.15
C ARG A 95 0.01 16.03 -23.42
N VAL A 96 -1.17 16.63 -23.26
CA VAL A 96 -1.89 17.27 -24.36
C VAL A 96 -1.18 18.59 -24.69
N ILE A 97 -0.94 18.85 -25.97
CA ILE A 97 -0.39 20.12 -26.47
C ILE A 97 -1.55 21.07 -26.79
N SER A 98 -2.58 20.56 -27.46
CA SER A 98 -3.83 21.26 -27.79
C SER A 98 -4.95 20.26 -28.08
N ALA A 99 -6.21 20.69 -28.14
CA ALA A 99 -7.34 19.79 -28.45
C ALA A 99 -8.52 20.51 -29.12
N THR A 100 -9.35 19.71 -29.79
CA THR A 100 -10.69 20.07 -30.27
C THR A 100 -11.74 19.16 -29.63
N SER A 101 -13.01 19.27 -30.03
CA SER A 101 -14.07 18.39 -29.51
C SER A 101 -13.83 16.90 -29.83
N THR A 102 -13.06 16.54 -30.85
CA THR A 102 -12.84 15.14 -31.28
C THR A 102 -11.37 14.76 -31.49
N THR A 103 -10.44 15.71 -31.30
CA THR A 103 -9.01 15.45 -31.49
C THR A 103 -8.17 16.03 -30.36
N ILE A 104 -7.00 15.45 -30.13
CA ILE A 104 -5.95 15.99 -29.26
C ILE A 104 -4.60 15.94 -30.00
N THR A 105 -3.80 17.00 -29.89
CA THR A 105 -2.42 17.05 -30.41
C THR A 105 -1.47 16.67 -29.29
N THR A 106 -0.53 15.77 -29.57
CA THR A 106 0.37 15.20 -28.55
C THR A 106 1.71 14.81 -29.14
N GLY A 107 2.74 14.55 -28.33
CA GLY A 107 4.04 14.02 -28.79
C GLY A 107 4.05 12.54 -29.18
N LEU A 108 2.90 11.91 -29.40
CA LEU A 108 2.83 10.49 -29.76
C LEU A 108 3.51 10.25 -31.12
N ALA A 109 4.52 9.36 -31.18
CA ALA A 109 5.34 9.18 -32.39
C ALA A 109 4.97 7.93 -33.23
N PHE A 110 3.93 7.19 -32.85
CA PHE A 110 3.68 5.82 -33.32
C PHE A 110 2.51 5.67 -34.30
N ALA A 111 2.05 6.76 -34.93
CA ALA A 111 0.95 6.78 -35.90
C ALA A 111 -0.23 5.87 -35.47
N ASN A 112 -0.82 5.10 -36.39
CA ASN A 112 -2.01 4.28 -36.13
C ASN A 112 -1.78 3.01 -35.28
N SER A 113 -0.60 2.79 -34.70
CA SER A 113 -0.33 1.61 -33.86
C SER A 113 -1.20 1.51 -32.60
N CYS A 114 -1.72 2.64 -32.10
CA CYS A 114 -2.61 2.69 -30.94
C CYS A 114 -4.10 2.81 -31.31
N LYS A 115 -4.45 2.69 -32.59
CA LYS A 115 -5.86 2.68 -33.01
C LYS A 115 -6.62 1.55 -32.31
N GLY A 116 -7.80 1.89 -31.77
CA GLY A 116 -8.62 0.98 -30.99
C GLY A 116 -8.28 0.93 -29.50
N PHE A 117 -7.19 1.56 -29.06
CA PHE A 117 -6.86 1.62 -27.64
C PHE A 117 -7.70 2.68 -26.95
N LYS A 118 -7.99 2.41 -25.67
CA LYS A 118 -8.63 3.40 -24.80
C LYS A 118 -7.63 4.48 -24.44
N ILE A 119 -8.05 5.74 -24.54
CA ILE A 119 -7.35 6.91 -24.02
C ILE A 119 -8.15 7.51 -22.87
N ARG A 120 -7.49 7.78 -21.75
CA ARG A 120 -8.07 8.38 -20.55
C ARG A 120 -7.34 9.67 -20.22
N ILE A 121 -8.09 10.74 -19.94
CA ILE A 121 -7.52 11.96 -19.36
C ILE A 121 -7.38 11.75 -17.85
N ILE A 122 -6.16 11.78 -17.34
CA ILE A 122 -5.85 11.43 -15.94
C ILE A 122 -5.79 12.66 -15.02
N SER A 123 -5.51 13.84 -15.58
CA SER A 123 -5.47 15.09 -14.82
C SER A 123 -5.64 16.29 -15.75
N GLY A 124 -5.92 17.46 -15.19
CA GLY A 124 -6.16 18.70 -15.93
C GLY A 124 -7.58 18.80 -16.48
N LYS A 125 -7.80 19.69 -17.44
CA LYS A 125 -9.13 19.91 -18.02
C LYS A 125 -9.67 18.64 -18.70
N GLY A 126 -10.89 18.26 -18.34
CA GLY A 126 -11.52 17.06 -18.90
C GLY A 126 -11.02 15.74 -18.30
N ALA A 127 -10.31 15.76 -17.18
CA ALA A 127 -9.94 14.57 -16.41
C ALA A 127 -11.15 13.66 -16.13
N GLY A 128 -10.92 12.34 -16.17
CA GLY A 128 -11.94 11.32 -15.98
C GLY A 128 -12.63 10.84 -17.25
N GLN A 129 -12.54 11.59 -18.34
CA GLN A 129 -13.13 11.16 -19.61
C GLN A 129 -12.28 10.08 -20.28
N GLU A 130 -12.96 9.07 -20.83
CA GLU A 130 -12.38 7.99 -21.61
C GLU A 130 -12.93 7.95 -23.03
N ARG A 131 -12.10 7.64 -24.01
CA ARG A 131 -12.50 7.46 -25.41
C ARG A 131 -11.72 6.33 -26.06
N ILE A 132 -12.19 5.88 -27.22
CA ILE A 132 -11.42 4.97 -28.08
C ILE A 132 -10.72 5.77 -29.16
N ILE A 133 -9.44 5.49 -29.40
CA ILE A 133 -8.68 6.11 -30.48
C ILE A 133 -9.19 5.55 -31.82
N SER A 134 -9.70 6.42 -32.68
CA SER A 134 -10.23 6.04 -34.00
C SER A 134 -9.16 6.12 -35.09
N SER A 135 -8.25 7.08 -34.98
CA SER A 135 -7.08 7.22 -35.86
C SER A 135 -6.02 8.13 -35.23
N VAL A 136 -4.79 8.06 -35.75
CA VAL A 136 -3.70 8.97 -35.42
C VAL A 136 -3.04 9.42 -36.72
N ALA A 137 -2.81 10.73 -36.84
CA ALA A 137 -2.10 11.32 -37.96
C ALA A 137 -0.59 11.03 -37.88
N GLU A 138 0.06 10.95 -39.04
CA GLU A 138 1.52 10.83 -39.12
C GLU A 138 2.23 11.96 -38.34
N PRO A 139 3.39 11.68 -37.71
CA PRO A 139 4.14 12.70 -36.98
C PRO A 139 4.50 13.90 -37.84
N VAL A 140 4.19 15.09 -37.34
CA VAL A 140 4.53 16.38 -37.94
C VAL A 140 5.75 16.94 -37.24
N VAL A 141 6.77 17.32 -38.01
CA VAL A 141 7.99 17.95 -37.51
C VAL A 141 7.68 19.40 -37.14
N ALA A 142 7.85 19.74 -35.86
CA ALA A 142 7.67 21.07 -35.33
C ALA A 142 8.95 21.91 -35.35
N ASP A 143 10.11 21.28 -35.15
CA ASP A 143 11.45 21.88 -35.32
C ASP A 143 12.49 20.76 -35.56
N TYR A 144 13.66 21.09 -36.08
CA TYR A 144 14.76 20.14 -36.32
C TYR A 144 16.12 20.83 -36.16
N GLY A 145 17.16 20.08 -35.83
CA GLY A 145 18.49 20.64 -35.59
C GLY A 145 19.59 19.59 -35.63
N ALA A 146 20.80 20.02 -35.26
CA ALA A 146 21.96 19.15 -35.13
C ALA A 146 22.53 19.33 -33.73
N ALA A 147 22.64 18.23 -32.98
CA ALA A 147 23.19 18.26 -31.63
C ALA A 147 24.62 18.82 -31.69
N THR A 148 24.91 19.87 -30.92
CA THR A 148 26.28 20.36 -30.73
C THR A 148 26.99 19.58 -29.62
N ALA A 149 26.22 19.05 -28.68
CA ALA A 149 26.63 18.05 -27.69
C ALA A 149 25.41 17.21 -27.24
N GLY A 150 25.64 16.09 -26.58
CA GLY A 150 24.56 15.27 -26.03
C GLY A 150 25.00 14.48 -24.82
N ALA A 151 24.03 14.11 -24.00
CA ALA A 151 24.20 13.26 -22.83
C ALA A 151 23.22 12.10 -22.89
N THR A 152 23.36 11.11 -22.01
CA THR A 152 22.41 9.99 -21.91
C THR A 152 21.00 10.41 -21.51
N THR A 153 20.81 11.69 -21.13
CA THR A 153 19.57 12.28 -20.66
C THR A 153 19.18 13.58 -21.36
N SER A 154 19.96 14.07 -22.35
CA SER A 154 19.66 15.33 -23.02
C SER A 154 20.25 15.45 -24.42
N VAL A 155 19.67 16.35 -25.22
CA VAL A 155 20.26 16.92 -26.43
C VAL A 155 20.65 18.35 -26.13
N THR A 156 21.86 18.75 -26.49
CA THR A 156 22.27 20.16 -26.49
C THR A 156 22.50 20.62 -27.92
N ASP A 157 21.81 21.68 -28.31
CA ASP A 157 22.04 22.40 -29.56
C ASP A 157 22.22 23.89 -29.22
N THR A 158 23.48 24.31 -29.16
CA THR A 158 23.85 25.70 -28.87
C THR A 158 23.53 26.66 -30.01
N THR A 159 23.10 26.16 -31.17
CA THR A 159 22.65 26.99 -32.29
C THR A 159 21.17 27.38 -32.18
N LYS A 160 20.43 26.71 -31.30
CA LYS A 160 19.01 26.98 -31.06
C LYS A 160 18.80 28.08 -30.02
N THR A 161 17.68 28.76 -30.18
CA THR A 161 17.20 29.81 -29.28
C THR A 161 15.74 29.54 -29.00
N TRP A 162 15.44 28.46 -28.28
CA TRP A 162 14.07 28.03 -27.93
C TRP A 162 13.37 28.93 -26.90
N THR A 163 13.67 30.23 -26.93
CA THR A 163 13.05 31.29 -26.13
C THR A 163 11.95 32.04 -26.88
N SER A 164 11.71 31.79 -28.18
CA SER A 164 10.73 32.56 -28.96
C SER A 164 9.30 32.03 -28.78
N GLY A 165 8.62 32.53 -27.75
CA GLY A 165 7.18 32.44 -27.61
C GLY A 165 6.63 33.63 -26.83
N TYR A 166 7.04 34.85 -27.16
CA TYR A 166 6.74 36.03 -26.34
C TYR A 166 5.24 36.38 -26.31
N VAL A 167 4.64 36.34 -25.13
CA VAL A 167 3.58 37.28 -24.71
C VAL A 167 3.85 37.64 -23.25
N GLY A 168 4.51 38.79 -23.01
CA GLY A 168 4.80 39.29 -21.65
C GLY A 168 6.15 38.84 -21.05
N SER A 169 6.68 39.65 -20.13
CA SER A 169 8.09 39.73 -19.68
C SER A 169 8.63 38.56 -18.82
N THR A 170 8.44 37.29 -19.21
CA THR A 170 9.07 36.14 -18.56
C THR A 170 9.67 35.18 -19.60
N LEU A 171 10.92 34.73 -19.40
CA LEU A 171 11.61 33.79 -20.29
C LEU A 171 10.82 32.48 -20.42
N ASN A 172 10.35 32.15 -21.63
CA ASN A 172 9.61 30.92 -21.93
C ASN A 172 10.54 29.72 -22.09
N VAL A 173 11.01 29.23 -20.96
CA VAL A 173 11.54 27.88 -20.76
C VAL A 173 10.38 26.89 -20.91
N ASN A 174 10.60 25.69 -21.46
CA ASN A 174 9.62 24.58 -21.54
C ASN A 174 8.56 24.59 -22.66
N ASN A 175 8.76 25.34 -23.75
CA ASN A 175 7.81 25.36 -24.88
C ASN A 175 7.64 24.01 -25.61
N TRP A 176 8.62 23.10 -25.46
CA TRP A 176 8.59 21.78 -26.11
C TRP A 176 8.07 20.66 -25.21
N VAL A 177 7.56 20.99 -24.02
CA VAL A 177 6.97 19.98 -23.13
C VAL A 177 5.74 19.34 -23.78
N GLY A 178 5.70 18.01 -23.74
CA GLY A 178 4.65 17.22 -24.37
C GLY A 178 4.94 16.79 -25.81
N TYR A 179 5.98 17.33 -26.43
CA TYR A 179 6.51 16.86 -27.72
C TYR A 179 7.50 15.71 -27.52
N THR A 180 7.84 15.02 -28.61
CA THR A 180 8.88 13.98 -28.66
C THR A 180 10.03 14.44 -29.51
N VAL A 181 11.27 14.18 -29.07
CA VAL A 181 12.47 14.34 -29.89
C VAL A 181 12.86 12.99 -30.49
N ARG A 182 13.31 12.98 -31.75
CA ARG A 182 13.83 11.80 -32.45
C ARG A 182 15.18 12.11 -33.08
N VAL A 183 16.15 11.22 -32.91
CA VAL A 183 17.42 11.30 -33.66
C VAL A 183 17.25 10.62 -35.01
N ILE A 184 17.53 11.35 -36.09
CA ILE A 184 17.30 10.90 -37.47
C ILE A 184 18.58 10.59 -38.23
N LEU A 185 19.74 11.02 -37.71
CA LEU A 185 21.05 10.76 -38.30
C LEU A 185 22.12 10.82 -37.21
N GLY A 186 23.14 9.97 -37.28
CA GLY A 186 24.28 9.98 -36.35
C GLY A 186 24.12 9.02 -35.17
N THR A 187 24.78 9.35 -34.05
CA THR A 187 24.79 8.49 -32.86
C THR A 187 23.43 8.53 -32.17
N GLY A 188 22.85 7.36 -31.89
CA GLY A 188 21.50 7.26 -31.33
C GLY A 188 20.38 7.25 -32.39
N LEU A 189 20.72 7.04 -33.67
CA LEU A 189 19.77 6.93 -34.79
C LEU A 189 18.51 6.12 -34.43
N LEU A 190 17.34 6.68 -34.75
CA LEU A 190 15.98 6.17 -34.50
C LEU A 190 15.54 6.14 -33.02
N GLN A 191 16.40 6.52 -32.08
CA GLN A 191 15.95 6.73 -30.71
C GLN A 191 15.05 7.95 -30.65
N MET A 192 13.94 7.79 -29.94
CA MET A 192 12.99 8.86 -29.65
C MET A 192 12.90 9.07 -28.14
N ALA A 193 12.42 10.21 -27.65
CA ALA A 193 12.11 10.40 -26.24
C ALA A 193 11.17 11.59 -26.02
N LYS A 194 10.34 11.50 -24.99
CA LYS A 194 9.48 12.62 -24.57
C LYS A 194 10.35 13.71 -23.98
N ILE A 195 10.06 14.95 -24.35
CA ILE A 195 10.75 16.11 -23.78
C ILE A 195 10.11 16.42 -22.43
N LEU A 196 10.89 16.25 -21.35
CA LEU A 196 10.42 16.52 -19.98
C LEU A 196 10.35 18.02 -19.70
N TYR A 197 11.39 18.73 -20.12
CA TYR A 197 11.54 20.17 -20.02
C TYR A 197 12.70 20.62 -20.93
N ASN A 198 12.77 21.91 -21.26
CA ASN A 198 13.82 22.45 -22.11
C ASN A 198 14.26 23.85 -21.70
N SER A 199 15.57 24.12 -21.82
CA SER A 199 16.13 25.48 -21.79
C SER A 199 16.14 26.08 -23.21
N SER A 200 16.85 27.19 -23.40
CA SER A 200 17.05 27.81 -24.72
C SER A 200 17.79 26.91 -25.70
N THR A 201 18.66 26.01 -25.22
CA THR A 201 19.58 25.19 -26.04
C THR A 201 19.56 23.71 -25.68
N VAL A 202 18.91 23.30 -24.59
CA VAL A 202 18.95 21.92 -24.09
C VAL A 202 17.55 21.33 -24.02
N LEU A 203 17.32 20.21 -24.70
CA LEU A 203 16.16 19.34 -24.47
C LEU A 203 16.54 18.31 -23.43
N THR A 204 15.84 18.30 -22.30
CA THR A 204 16.03 17.27 -21.28
C THR A 204 14.98 16.19 -21.44
N ILE A 205 15.44 14.94 -21.53
CA ILE A 205 14.59 13.77 -21.76
C ILE A 205 14.62 12.79 -20.59
N GLY A 206 15.57 12.94 -19.64
CA GLY A 206 15.69 12.12 -18.44
C GLY A 206 16.24 12.92 -17.26
N ASP A 207 15.68 12.73 -16.07
CA ASP A 207 16.18 13.28 -14.81
C ASP A 207 15.78 12.38 -13.62
N VAL A 208 16.78 11.76 -12.99
CA VAL A 208 16.58 10.92 -11.80
C VAL A 208 16.00 11.70 -10.62
N ASN A 209 16.28 13.00 -10.51
CA ASN A 209 15.81 13.84 -9.41
C ASN A 209 14.34 14.22 -9.57
N LEU A 210 13.81 14.15 -10.78
CA LEU A 210 12.39 14.39 -11.07
C LEU A 210 11.54 13.14 -10.87
N SER A 211 12.14 11.95 -10.81
CA SER A 211 11.45 10.66 -10.70
C SER A 211 10.43 10.55 -9.55
N PRO A 212 10.62 11.18 -8.37
CA PRO A 212 9.60 11.16 -7.29
C PRO A 212 8.38 12.05 -7.53
N ILE A 213 8.38 12.88 -8.58
CA ILE A 213 7.33 13.89 -8.86
C ILE A 213 6.71 13.66 -10.24
N GLU A 214 7.55 13.32 -11.21
CA GLU A 214 7.16 12.78 -12.50
C GLU A 214 7.70 11.35 -12.57
N PRO A 215 6.89 10.35 -12.17
CA PRO A 215 7.25 8.92 -12.14
C PRO A 215 7.88 8.36 -13.42
N TRP A 216 7.66 9.06 -14.54
CA TRP A 216 8.08 8.70 -15.89
C TRP A 216 9.28 9.53 -16.38
N GLY A 217 9.93 10.28 -15.48
CA GLY A 217 11.05 11.17 -15.78
C GLY A 217 12.42 10.49 -15.84
N HIS A 218 12.54 9.22 -15.42
CA HIS A 218 13.83 8.53 -15.37
C HIS A 218 13.96 7.50 -16.50
N THR A 219 14.58 7.94 -17.59
CA THR A 219 14.85 7.18 -18.81
C THR A 219 16.22 7.61 -19.34
N THR A 220 16.91 6.73 -20.06
CA THR A 220 18.18 7.04 -20.71
C THR A 220 18.18 6.60 -22.17
N TRP A 221 18.99 7.25 -22.99
CA TRP A 221 19.26 6.85 -24.37
C TRP A 221 20.77 6.82 -24.66
N THR A 222 21.14 6.43 -25.87
CA THR A 222 22.51 6.58 -26.34
C THR A 222 22.77 8.06 -26.59
N ALA A 223 23.75 8.64 -25.88
CA ALA A 223 24.05 10.06 -25.96
C ALA A 223 24.33 10.50 -27.42
N PRO A 224 23.55 11.44 -27.99
CA PRO A 224 23.79 11.94 -29.33
C PRO A 224 25.14 12.63 -29.39
N ALA A 225 26.00 12.20 -30.30
CA ALA A 225 27.27 12.85 -30.53
C ALA A 225 27.07 14.19 -31.24
N SER A 226 28.05 15.09 -31.11
CA SER A 226 28.07 16.32 -31.91
C SER A 226 27.90 16.00 -33.41
N GLY A 227 27.02 16.72 -34.09
CA GLY A 227 26.65 16.47 -35.49
C GLY A 227 25.53 15.44 -35.70
N SER A 228 24.94 14.87 -34.64
CA SER A 228 23.75 14.00 -34.78
C SER A 228 22.51 14.85 -35.04
N ASN A 229 21.78 14.57 -36.11
CA ASN A 229 20.58 15.34 -36.45
C ASN A 229 19.38 14.83 -35.68
N TYR A 230 18.54 15.76 -35.21
CA TYR A 230 17.32 15.44 -34.48
C TYR A 230 16.13 16.25 -35.01
N GLN A 231 14.92 15.76 -34.72
CA GLN A 231 13.67 16.46 -34.99
C GLN A 231 12.75 16.39 -33.78
N ILE A 232 11.94 17.43 -33.59
CA ILE A 232 10.90 17.54 -32.56
C ILE A 232 9.56 17.33 -33.25
N GLU A 233 8.74 16.41 -32.75
CA GLU A 233 7.56 15.88 -33.42
C GLU A 233 6.31 15.95 -32.54
N SER A 234 5.14 16.06 -33.20
CA SER A 234 3.83 15.81 -32.60
C SER A 234 2.87 15.17 -33.60
N SER A 235 1.84 14.50 -33.11
CA SER A 235 0.77 13.87 -33.89
C SER A 235 -0.60 14.24 -33.34
N VAL A 236 -1.59 14.25 -34.23
CA VAL A 236 -3.00 14.44 -33.88
C VAL A 236 -3.66 13.08 -33.68
N VAL A 237 -4.23 12.85 -32.50
CA VAL A 237 -5.03 11.68 -32.16
C VAL A 237 -6.50 12.04 -32.30
N THR A 238 -7.26 11.23 -33.04
CA THR A 238 -8.72 11.35 -33.20
C THR A 238 -9.42 10.31 -32.35
N VAL A 239 -10.51 10.69 -31.68
CA VAL A 239 -11.32 9.81 -30.84
C VAL A 239 -12.66 9.45 -31.49
N ASP A 240 -13.31 8.41 -31.00
CA ASP A 240 -14.57 7.86 -31.51
C ASP A 240 -15.80 8.72 -31.22
N THR A 241 -15.80 9.43 -30.10
CA THR A 241 -16.90 10.31 -29.67
C THR A 241 -16.38 11.63 -29.11
N ALA A 242 -17.17 12.70 -29.25
CA ALA A 242 -16.74 14.02 -28.81
C ALA A 242 -16.50 14.08 -27.30
N TRP A 243 -15.49 14.85 -26.87
CA TRP A 243 -15.25 15.15 -25.47
C TRP A 243 -16.41 15.99 -24.92
N THR A 244 -16.93 15.58 -23.76
CA THR A 244 -17.94 16.35 -23.01
C THR A 244 -17.33 17.64 -22.49
N THR A 245 -16.08 17.58 -22.04
CA THR A 245 -15.24 18.76 -21.75
C THR A 245 -13.95 18.64 -22.54
N THR A 246 -13.71 19.55 -23.48
CA THR A 246 -12.51 19.54 -24.32
C THR A 246 -11.23 19.68 -23.47
N PRO A 247 -10.26 18.74 -23.58
CA PRO A 247 -8.95 18.84 -22.93
C PRO A 247 -8.14 20.07 -23.38
N ASP A 248 -7.04 20.37 -22.70
CA ASP A 248 -6.13 21.48 -23.04
C ASP A 248 -4.68 21.17 -22.61
N ASN A 249 -3.78 22.16 -22.70
CA ASN A 249 -2.36 21.99 -22.36
C ASN A 249 -2.07 21.70 -20.87
N THR A 250 -3.05 21.82 -19.98
CA THR A 250 -2.95 21.37 -18.58
C THR A 250 -3.23 19.88 -18.43
N SER A 251 -3.76 19.26 -19.49
CA SER A 251 -4.30 17.91 -19.47
C SER A 251 -3.22 16.87 -19.69
N ARG A 252 -3.24 15.83 -18.86
CA ARG A 252 -2.40 14.65 -19.00
C ARG A 252 -3.26 13.46 -19.38
N TYR A 253 -2.71 12.55 -20.16
CA TYR A 253 -3.43 11.37 -20.61
C TYR A 253 -2.60 10.09 -20.47
N VAL A 254 -3.32 8.98 -20.40
CA VAL A 254 -2.76 7.63 -20.57
C VAL A 254 -3.46 6.94 -21.73
N ILE A 255 -2.69 6.29 -22.59
CA ILE A 255 -3.21 5.31 -23.55
C ILE A 255 -3.00 3.93 -22.93
N GLN A 256 -4.09 3.20 -22.74
CA GLN A 256 -4.12 1.91 -22.05
C GLN A 256 -3.64 0.77 -22.96
N ALA A 257 -2.39 0.89 -23.42
CA ALA A 257 -1.71 -0.09 -24.25
C ALA A 257 -1.08 -1.24 -23.42
N GLY A 258 -1.08 -1.11 -22.09
CA GLY A 258 -0.41 -2.00 -21.17
C GLY A 258 1.03 -1.58 -20.86
N GLY A 259 1.46 -1.89 -19.64
CA GLY A 259 2.85 -1.81 -19.20
C GLY A 259 3.22 -2.96 -18.29
N ILE A 260 4.48 -3.07 -17.89
CA ILE A 260 4.98 -4.16 -17.06
C ILE A 260 5.85 -3.60 -15.95
N TYR A 261 5.52 -3.94 -14.70
CA TYR A 261 6.41 -3.71 -13.58
C TYR A 261 7.35 -4.90 -13.42
N MET A 262 8.63 -4.62 -13.22
CA MET A 262 9.67 -5.62 -12.98
C MET A 262 10.43 -5.27 -11.70
N LEU A 263 10.49 -6.24 -10.79
CA LEU A 263 11.24 -6.20 -9.54
C LEU A 263 12.47 -7.11 -9.66
N SER A 264 13.65 -6.58 -9.31
CA SER A 264 14.92 -7.32 -9.27
C SER A 264 15.77 -6.88 -8.08
N GLU A 265 16.80 -7.64 -7.76
CA GLU A 265 17.80 -7.28 -6.74
C GLU A 265 18.71 -6.13 -7.20
N ALA A 266 19.31 -5.43 -6.24
CA ALA A 266 20.44 -4.53 -6.46
C ALA A 266 21.60 -4.90 -5.52
N ALA A 267 22.81 -5.10 -6.05
CA ALA A 267 23.98 -5.55 -5.27
C ALA A 267 24.41 -4.61 -4.12
N ALA A 268 23.85 -3.41 -4.06
CA ALA A 268 24.08 -2.41 -3.01
C ALA A 268 22.77 -1.70 -2.65
N THR A 269 22.77 -0.94 -1.56
CA THR A 269 21.60 -0.17 -1.11
C THR A 269 21.03 0.65 -2.27
N PRO A 270 19.71 0.59 -2.55
CA PRO A 270 18.63 0.13 -1.67
C PRO A 270 18.27 -1.38 -1.71
N PHE A 271 19.13 -2.25 -2.29
CA PHE A 271 18.96 -3.72 -2.39
C PHE A 271 17.84 -4.23 -3.30
N TYR A 272 17.10 -3.34 -3.94
CA TYR A 272 16.13 -3.68 -4.98
C TYR A 272 16.12 -2.63 -6.09
N THR A 273 15.68 -3.05 -7.27
CA THR A 273 15.30 -2.17 -8.37
C THR A 273 13.85 -2.41 -8.73
N LEU A 274 13.12 -1.34 -9.04
CA LEU A 274 11.80 -1.40 -9.65
C LEU A 274 11.88 -0.67 -10.99
N GLN A 275 11.42 -1.32 -12.05
CA GLN A 275 11.41 -0.77 -13.39
C GLN A 275 10.02 -0.96 -14.01
N TYR A 276 9.63 -0.06 -14.91
CA TYR A 276 8.38 -0.12 -15.65
C TYR A 276 8.65 -0.10 -17.15
N TYR A 277 8.06 -1.04 -17.88
CA TYR A 277 8.12 -1.11 -19.33
C TYR A 277 6.81 -0.65 -19.96
N SER A 278 6.86 0.28 -20.91
CA SER A 278 5.72 0.72 -21.72
C SER A 278 5.66 -0.10 -23.02
N VAL A 279 4.57 -0.85 -23.22
CA VAL A 279 4.43 -1.75 -24.38
C VAL A 279 4.36 -0.99 -25.70
N LEU A 280 3.67 0.16 -25.72
CA LEU A 280 3.51 0.95 -26.94
C LEU A 280 4.82 1.57 -27.42
N GLU A 281 5.69 1.96 -26.47
CA GLU A 281 6.94 2.67 -26.76
C GLU A 281 8.14 1.75 -26.95
N ASP A 282 8.00 0.47 -26.59
CA ASP A 282 9.10 -0.46 -26.43
C ASP A 282 10.23 0.13 -25.56
N ARG A 283 9.88 0.55 -24.33
CA ARG A 283 10.78 1.33 -23.47
C ARG A 283 10.63 1.07 -21.99
N TRP A 284 11.77 1.06 -21.31
CA TRP A 284 11.89 1.00 -19.86
C TRP A 284 12.04 2.37 -19.19
N TYR A 285 11.44 2.49 -18.02
CA TYR A 285 11.55 3.58 -17.07
C TYR A 285 12.00 3.01 -15.73
N VAL A 286 12.90 3.70 -15.04
CA VAL A 286 13.34 3.29 -13.70
C VAL A 286 12.47 3.97 -12.66
N LYS A 287 11.96 3.21 -11.70
CA LYS A 287 11.16 3.74 -10.59
C LYS A 287 12.05 4.06 -9.38
N PRO A 288 11.67 5.02 -8.53
CA PRO A 288 12.41 5.33 -7.32
C PRO A 288 12.54 4.12 -6.38
N ALA A 289 13.73 3.96 -5.79
CA ALA A 289 14.00 2.96 -4.77
C ALA A 289 14.56 3.63 -3.50
N LEU A 290 13.97 3.34 -2.35
CA LEU A 290 14.25 4.04 -1.09
C LEU A 290 15.33 3.34 -0.27
N THR A 291 16.35 4.10 0.13
CA THR A 291 17.42 3.64 1.03
C THR A 291 16.89 3.36 2.45
N ASN A 292 17.37 2.30 3.09
CA ASN A 292 17.16 1.93 4.51
C ASN A 292 15.78 1.38 4.89
N MET A 293 14.99 0.97 3.90
CA MET A 293 13.73 0.32 4.15
C MET A 293 13.78 -1.18 3.92
N VAL A 294 14.55 -1.60 2.92
CA VAL A 294 14.97 -2.99 2.75
C VAL A 294 16.35 -3.09 3.37
N ASN A 295 16.46 -3.84 4.46
CA ASN A 295 17.66 -3.86 5.32
C ASN A 295 18.52 -5.13 5.13
N ALA A 296 18.21 -5.96 4.13
CA ALA A 296 19.00 -7.12 3.74
C ALA A 296 18.77 -7.46 2.26
N ILE A 297 19.78 -8.09 1.63
CA ILE A 297 19.73 -8.54 0.24
C ILE A 297 18.70 -9.68 0.12
N PRO A 298 17.63 -9.53 -0.68
CA PRO A 298 16.68 -10.60 -0.91
C PRO A 298 17.30 -11.65 -1.84
N THR A 299 17.10 -12.93 -1.53
CA THR A 299 17.55 -14.05 -2.36
C THR A 299 16.47 -14.58 -3.30
N ASP A 300 15.21 -14.18 -3.05
CA ASP A 300 14.03 -14.47 -3.88
C ASP A 300 12.96 -13.42 -3.55
N ALA A 301 12.11 -13.07 -4.52
CA ALA A 301 11.05 -12.09 -4.32
C ALA A 301 9.87 -12.29 -5.28
N SER A 302 8.69 -11.86 -4.87
CA SER A 302 7.53 -11.76 -5.75
C SER A 302 6.93 -10.36 -5.65
N LEU A 303 6.55 -9.85 -6.83
CA LEU A 303 5.77 -8.66 -7.03
C LEU A 303 4.32 -9.06 -7.31
N GLU A 304 3.36 -8.42 -6.66
CA GLU A 304 1.94 -8.46 -7.04
C GLU A 304 1.35 -7.05 -7.02
N ARG A 305 0.24 -6.82 -7.70
CA ARG A 305 -0.48 -5.54 -7.69
C ARG A 305 -1.97 -5.74 -7.45
N THR A 306 -2.58 -4.81 -6.74
CA THR A 306 -4.03 -4.65 -6.83
C THR A 306 -4.35 -3.87 -8.09
N LYS A 307 -5.33 -4.33 -8.86
CA LYS A 307 -5.55 -3.92 -10.25
C LYS A 307 -6.96 -3.42 -10.49
N GLU A 308 -7.11 -2.40 -11.33
CA GLU A 308 -8.40 -1.85 -11.71
C GLU A 308 -9.26 -2.87 -12.46
N ASN A 309 -8.70 -3.62 -13.42
CA ASN A 309 -9.46 -4.64 -14.16
C ASN A 309 -9.97 -5.78 -13.30
N ALA A 310 -9.48 -5.99 -12.09
CA ALA A 310 -10.07 -6.99 -11.21
C ALA A 310 -11.55 -6.69 -10.91
N SER A 311 -11.97 -5.42 -10.98
CA SER A 311 -13.37 -5.03 -10.83
C SER A 311 -14.16 -5.05 -12.15
N ILE A 312 -13.55 -5.35 -13.30
CA ILE A 312 -14.24 -5.43 -14.60
C ILE A 312 -14.20 -6.86 -15.12
N TRP A 313 -15.33 -7.53 -15.12
CA TRP A 313 -15.42 -8.96 -15.40
C TRP A 313 -15.80 -9.30 -16.83
N GLU A 314 -16.59 -8.44 -17.45
CA GLU A 314 -17.02 -8.58 -18.84
C GLU A 314 -17.10 -7.19 -19.45
N HIS A 315 -16.81 -7.09 -20.75
CA HIS A 315 -17.04 -5.88 -21.51
C HIS A 315 -17.31 -6.23 -22.97
N SER A 316 -18.12 -5.40 -23.63
CA SER A 316 -18.41 -5.58 -25.05
C SER A 316 -19.18 -4.38 -25.60
N ILE A 317 -19.63 -4.53 -26.83
CA ILE A 317 -20.60 -3.66 -27.49
C ILE A 317 -21.91 -4.43 -27.57
N ALA A 318 -22.99 -3.81 -27.12
CA ALA A 318 -24.31 -4.39 -27.30
C ALA A 318 -24.61 -4.54 -28.80
N THR A 319 -25.34 -5.59 -29.15
CA THR A 319 -25.86 -5.80 -30.51
C THR A 319 -27.25 -5.20 -30.69
N ALA A 320 -28.00 -5.05 -29.59
CA ALA A 320 -29.27 -4.33 -29.48
C ALA A 320 -29.59 -4.09 -27.99
N GLY A 321 -30.65 -3.33 -27.69
CA GLY A 321 -31.09 -3.15 -26.30
C GLY A 321 -32.38 -2.34 -26.16
N SER A 322 -32.76 -2.10 -24.90
CA SER A 322 -33.87 -1.24 -24.49
C SER A 322 -33.48 -0.49 -23.21
N THR A 323 -34.44 0.15 -22.52
CA THR A 323 -34.21 0.73 -21.19
C THR A 323 -34.14 -0.31 -20.07
N THR A 324 -34.55 -1.56 -20.32
CA THR A 324 -34.63 -2.64 -19.33
C THR A 324 -33.83 -3.88 -19.71
N THR A 325 -33.26 -3.92 -20.93
CA THR A 325 -32.48 -5.05 -21.42
C THR A 325 -31.26 -4.61 -22.22
N LEU A 326 -30.20 -5.41 -22.13
CA LEU A 326 -29.04 -5.33 -23.01
C LEU A 326 -28.90 -6.66 -23.73
N THR A 327 -28.80 -6.64 -25.06
CA THR A 327 -28.62 -7.85 -25.89
C THR A 327 -27.26 -7.82 -26.57
N ASP A 328 -26.45 -8.85 -26.33
CA ASP A 328 -25.17 -9.07 -26.99
C ASP A 328 -25.11 -10.51 -27.53
N THR A 329 -25.41 -10.67 -28.83
CA THR A 329 -25.43 -11.98 -29.50
C THR A 329 -24.03 -12.56 -29.74
N THR A 330 -22.97 -11.80 -29.46
CA THR A 330 -21.60 -12.31 -29.55
C THR A 330 -21.17 -13.09 -28.30
N LYS A 331 -21.97 -13.04 -27.23
CA LYS A 331 -21.67 -13.68 -25.95
C LYS A 331 -22.36 -15.03 -25.82
N ASN A 332 -21.81 -15.86 -24.92
CA ASN A 332 -22.36 -17.15 -24.55
C ASN A 332 -22.24 -17.35 -23.03
N TRP A 333 -22.98 -16.52 -22.29
CA TRP A 333 -22.97 -16.51 -20.84
C TRP A 333 -23.65 -17.73 -20.22
N THR A 334 -23.17 -18.16 -19.06
CA THR A 334 -23.95 -19.10 -18.23
C THR A 334 -25.18 -18.36 -17.70
N VAL A 335 -26.34 -19.03 -17.75
CA VAL A 335 -27.61 -18.47 -17.28
C VAL A 335 -27.47 -18.03 -15.81
N ASN A 336 -27.87 -16.79 -15.52
CA ASN A 336 -27.81 -16.13 -14.21
C ASN A 336 -26.43 -15.96 -13.57
N GLN A 337 -25.33 -16.15 -14.32
CA GLN A 337 -23.99 -15.88 -13.77
C GLN A 337 -23.77 -14.42 -13.38
N TRP A 338 -24.51 -13.49 -14.00
CA TRP A 338 -24.39 -12.05 -13.78
C TRP A 338 -25.47 -11.46 -12.85
N THR A 339 -26.29 -12.29 -12.21
CA THR A 339 -27.26 -11.81 -11.21
C THR A 339 -26.56 -11.11 -10.04
N ASN A 340 -27.12 -9.98 -9.59
CA ASN A 340 -26.60 -9.09 -8.53
C ASN A 340 -25.33 -8.29 -8.86
N TYR A 341 -24.82 -8.39 -10.10
CA TYR A 341 -23.77 -7.49 -10.58
C TYR A 341 -24.35 -6.24 -11.22
N SER A 342 -23.50 -5.22 -11.38
CA SER A 342 -23.89 -3.96 -12.03
C SER A 342 -23.33 -3.90 -13.44
N VAL A 343 -24.17 -3.51 -14.42
CA VAL A 343 -23.72 -3.15 -15.77
C VAL A 343 -23.61 -1.64 -15.88
N TYR A 344 -22.46 -1.16 -16.35
CA TYR A 344 -22.19 0.25 -16.62
C TYR A 344 -21.97 0.48 -18.11
N ILE A 345 -22.60 1.52 -18.66
CA ILE A 345 -22.43 1.92 -20.05
C ILE A 345 -21.41 3.04 -20.12
N TYR A 346 -20.24 2.77 -20.70
CA TYR A 346 -19.09 3.69 -20.67
C TYR A 346 -18.94 4.53 -21.94
N SER A 347 -19.60 4.16 -23.04
CA SER A 347 -19.62 4.94 -24.29
C SER A 347 -20.76 4.50 -25.21
N GLY A 348 -21.01 5.29 -26.27
CA GLY A 348 -22.14 5.09 -27.18
C GLY A 348 -23.48 5.57 -26.61
N THR A 349 -24.57 5.12 -27.21
CA THR A 349 -25.93 5.46 -26.74
C THR A 349 -26.12 5.00 -25.30
N GLY A 350 -26.64 5.89 -24.45
CA GLY A 350 -26.86 5.61 -23.05
C GLY A 350 -25.61 5.62 -22.16
N SER A 351 -24.48 6.14 -22.64
CA SER A 351 -23.25 6.35 -21.85
C SER A 351 -23.50 7.12 -20.56
N GLY A 352 -22.81 6.72 -19.49
CA GLY A 352 -22.92 7.34 -18.16
C GLY A 352 -24.11 6.82 -17.33
N GLN A 353 -24.64 5.65 -17.67
CA GLN A 353 -25.72 4.99 -16.93
C GLN A 353 -25.24 3.68 -16.30
N ILE A 354 -25.82 3.32 -15.15
CA ILE A 354 -25.57 2.04 -14.45
C ILE A 354 -26.90 1.41 -14.04
N SER A 355 -26.97 0.08 -14.04
CA SER A 355 -28.11 -0.66 -13.50
C SER A 355 -27.67 -2.02 -12.94
N ALA A 356 -28.36 -2.49 -11.91
CA ALA A 356 -28.17 -3.82 -11.36
C ALA A 356 -28.82 -4.88 -12.27
N ILE A 357 -28.16 -6.00 -12.48
CA ILE A 357 -28.61 -7.11 -13.31
C ILE A 357 -29.43 -8.07 -12.43
N THR A 358 -30.69 -8.26 -12.78
CA THR A 358 -31.60 -9.19 -12.07
C THR A 358 -31.39 -10.63 -12.55
N SER A 359 -31.22 -10.82 -13.86
CA SER A 359 -31.00 -12.11 -14.47
C SER A 359 -30.27 -11.97 -15.81
N ASN A 360 -29.71 -13.06 -16.31
CA ASN A 360 -29.18 -13.12 -17.66
C ASN A 360 -29.43 -14.47 -18.32
N THR A 361 -29.66 -14.45 -19.63
CA THR A 361 -29.53 -15.63 -20.50
C THR A 361 -28.10 -15.71 -21.05
N ALA A 362 -27.86 -16.54 -22.06
CA ALA A 362 -26.57 -16.60 -22.75
C ALA A 362 -26.18 -15.29 -23.46
N THR A 363 -27.16 -14.46 -23.86
CA THR A 363 -26.94 -13.27 -24.69
C THR A 363 -27.67 -12.02 -24.20
N VAL A 364 -28.53 -12.12 -23.17
CA VAL A 364 -29.36 -11.00 -22.72
C VAL A 364 -29.17 -10.76 -21.23
N LEU A 365 -28.93 -9.50 -20.84
CA LEU A 365 -29.03 -9.03 -19.46
C LEU A 365 -30.39 -8.37 -19.23
N THR A 366 -31.06 -8.72 -18.13
CA THR A 366 -32.28 -8.07 -17.66
C THR A 366 -31.96 -7.18 -16.46
N LEU A 367 -32.39 -5.92 -16.53
CA LEU A 367 -31.99 -4.85 -15.62
C LEU A 367 -33.08 -4.52 -14.59
N THR A 368 -32.66 -4.18 -13.37
CA THR A 368 -33.57 -3.90 -12.25
C THR A 368 -34.14 -2.49 -12.34
N SER A 369 -33.28 -1.49 -12.58
CA SER A 369 -33.71 -0.09 -12.77
C SER A 369 -33.78 0.26 -14.25
N THR A 370 -34.91 0.83 -14.66
CA THR A 370 -35.11 1.38 -16.00
C THR A 370 -34.09 2.47 -16.27
N LEU A 371 -33.27 2.27 -17.30
CA LEU A 371 -32.33 3.27 -17.79
C LEU A 371 -33.10 4.46 -18.39
N GLY A 372 -32.60 5.68 -18.21
CA GLY A 372 -33.20 6.90 -18.75
C GLY A 372 -33.12 6.99 -20.27
N THR A 373 -32.08 6.41 -20.88
CA THR A 373 -31.94 6.27 -22.33
C THR A 373 -31.79 4.80 -22.70
N GLY A 374 -32.60 4.33 -23.66
CA GLY A 374 -32.55 2.95 -24.15
C GLY A 374 -31.25 2.64 -24.89
N LEU A 375 -30.76 1.42 -24.73
CA LEU A 375 -29.50 0.97 -25.32
C LEU A 375 -29.66 0.51 -26.78
N ASP A 376 -28.58 0.58 -27.55
CA ASP A 376 -28.55 0.17 -28.96
C ASP A 376 -27.21 -0.49 -29.35
N ALA A 377 -27.01 -0.72 -30.65
CA ALA A 377 -25.81 -1.36 -31.20
C ALA A 377 -24.50 -0.54 -31.05
N THR A 378 -24.58 0.70 -30.56
CA THR A 378 -23.42 1.55 -30.26
C THR A 378 -23.07 1.53 -28.77
N SER A 379 -24.00 1.09 -27.90
CA SER A 379 -23.82 1.06 -26.45
C SER A 379 -22.70 0.10 -26.06
N ARG A 380 -21.61 0.64 -25.53
CA ARG A 380 -20.52 -0.17 -24.98
C ARG A 380 -20.66 -0.30 -23.48
N TYR A 381 -20.56 -1.52 -22.99
CA TYR A 381 -20.86 -1.84 -21.60
C TYR A 381 -19.72 -2.61 -20.93
N GLN A 382 -19.70 -2.52 -19.60
CA GLN A 382 -18.86 -3.33 -18.74
C GLN A 382 -19.67 -3.85 -17.55
N ILE A 383 -19.41 -5.10 -17.14
CA ILE A 383 -19.97 -5.70 -15.93
C ILE A 383 -18.96 -5.55 -14.79
N ILE A 384 -19.39 -4.93 -13.69
CA ILE A 384 -18.56 -4.64 -12.53
C ILE A 384 -18.62 -5.81 -11.54
N GLY A 385 -17.47 -6.36 -11.18
CA GLY A 385 -17.33 -7.61 -10.41
C GLY A 385 -17.24 -7.50 -8.89
N PHE A 386 -16.85 -6.33 -8.37
CA PHE A 386 -16.94 -6.03 -6.94
C PHE A 386 -18.31 -5.44 -6.63
N ASP A 387 -18.38 -4.14 -6.39
CA ASP A 387 -19.65 -3.46 -6.20
C ASP A 387 -19.60 -2.05 -6.82
N ALA A 388 -20.76 -1.56 -7.23
CA ALA A 388 -20.92 -0.26 -7.87
C ALA A 388 -22.36 0.23 -7.67
N GLY A 389 -22.56 1.53 -7.79
CA GLY A 389 -23.88 2.12 -7.60
C GLY A 389 -23.91 3.60 -7.96
N THR A 390 -25.03 4.22 -7.64
CA THR A 390 -25.20 5.68 -7.72
C THR A 390 -25.23 6.20 -6.29
N ALA A 391 -24.37 7.16 -5.96
CA ALA A 391 -24.36 7.76 -4.64
C ALA A 391 -25.72 8.40 -4.34
N SER A 392 -26.18 8.32 -3.09
CA SER A 392 -27.36 9.05 -2.61
C SER A 392 -26.99 10.45 -2.14
N SER A 393 -25.79 10.62 -1.59
CA SER A 393 -25.18 11.89 -1.21
C SER A 393 -23.68 11.70 -0.99
N ALA A 394 -22.92 12.78 -0.94
CA ALA A 394 -21.51 12.74 -0.54
C ALA A 394 -21.15 13.94 0.34
N GLY A 395 -20.15 13.74 1.19
CA GLY A 395 -19.44 14.81 1.88
C GLY A 395 -18.07 15.02 1.25
N ALA A 396 -17.24 15.89 1.83
CA ALA A 396 -15.89 16.15 1.32
C ALA A 396 -14.97 14.91 1.32
N TYR A 397 -15.22 13.93 2.21
CA TYR A 397 -14.42 12.71 2.39
C TYR A 397 -15.30 11.47 2.63
N THR A 398 -16.59 11.56 2.34
CA THR A 398 -17.54 10.44 2.46
C THR A 398 -18.36 10.31 1.19
N LEU A 399 -18.79 9.09 0.88
CA LEU A 399 -19.78 8.79 -0.15
C LEU A 399 -20.82 7.88 0.48
N SER A 400 -22.09 8.28 0.43
CA SER A 400 -23.20 7.53 1.01
C SER A 400 -24.07 6.95 -0.10
N ASP A 401 -24.41 5.68 0.01
CA ASP A 401 -25.36 4.98 -0.85
C ASP A 401 -26.31 4.20 0.06
N SER A 402 -27.51 4.74 0.25
CA SER A 402 -28.52 4.16 1.15
C SER A 402 -29.13 2.87 0.63
N THR A 403 -28.87 2.50 -0.63
CA THR A 403 -29.34 1.25 -1.24
C THR A 403 -28.45 0.06 -0.89
N LYS A 404 -27.28 0.31 -0.28
CA LYS A 404 -26.26 -0.72 0.03
C LYS A 404 -26.41 -1.30 1.43
N SER A 405 -25.84 -2.49 1.62
CA SER A 405 -25.82 -3.24 2.88
C SER A 405 -24.47 -3.94 3.07
N TRP A 406 -23.38 -3.16 3.02
CA TRP A 406 -22.03 -3.70 3.17
C TRP A 406 -21.77 -4.25 4.57
N ALA A 407 -20.95 -5.30 4.65
CA ALA A 407 -20.31 -5.63 5.92
C ALA A 407 -19.35 -4.50 6.31
N VAL A 408 -19.35 -4.13 7.60
CA VAL A 408 -18.49 -3.07 8.13
C VAL A 408 -17.03 -3.41 7.82
N ASN A 409 -16.30 -2.42 7.28
CA ASN A 409 -14.90 -2.53 6.86
C ASN A 409 -14.58 -3.62 5.82
N ARG A 410 -15.56 -4.12 5.07
CA ARG A 410 -15.31 -5.04 3.95
C ARG A 410 -14.47 -4.41 2.82
N TRP A 411 -14.53 -3.08 2.69
CA TRP A 411 -13.86 -2.31 1.65
C TRP A 411 -12.73 -1.43 2.19
N SER A 412 -12.32 -1.59 3.45
CA SER A 412 -11.11 -0.93 3.94
C SER A 412 -9.90 -1.35 3.10
N ASN A 413 -9.01 -0.39 2.79
CA ASN A 413 -7.83 -0.58 1.92
C ASN A 413 -8.12 -0.80 0.42
N TYR A 414 -9.38 -0.79 -0.01
CA TYR A 414 -9.74 -0.75 -1.44
C TYR A 414 -9.80 0.70 -1.92
N ALA A 415 -10.15 0.91 -3.19
CA ALA A 415 -10.41 2.24 -3.74
C ALA A 415 -11.83 2.36 -4.30
N VAL A 416 -12.39 3.56 -4.19
CA VAL A 416 -13.62 3.96 -4.89
C VAL A 416 -13.25 4.86 -6.05
N ARG A 417 -13.80 4.57 -7.23
CA ARG A 417 -13.71 5.41 -8.43
C ARG A 417 -15.07 6.00 -8.76
N ILE A 418 -15.10 7.27 -9.11
CA ILE A 418 -16.28 7.92 -9.73
C ILE A 418 -16.19 7.76 -11.24
N LEU A 419 -17.15 7.03 -11.83
CA LEU A 419 -17.21 6.68 -13.24
C LEU A 419 -17.87 7.79 -14.08
N SER A 420 -18.97 8.38 -13.58
CA SER A 420 -19.69 9.47 -14.23
C SER A 420 -20.45 10.33 -13.22
N GLY A 421 -20.99 11.46 -13.67
CA GLY A 421 -21.62 12.47 -12.80
C GLY A 421 -20.59 13.40 -12.17
N THR A 422 -20.99 14.11 -11.11
CA THR A 422 -20.12 15.06 -10.42
C THR A 422 -18.91 14.37 -9.81
N GLY A 423 -17.71 14.90 -10.08
CA GLY A 423 -16.47 14.32 -9.58
C GLY A 423 -15.97 13.08 -10.33
N ALA A 424 -16.55 12.76 -11.49
CA ALA A 424 -16.06 11.73 -12.41
C ALA A 424 -14.54 11.81 -12.68
N GLY A 425 -13.89 10.66 -12.73
CA GLY A 425 -12.44 10.53 -12.92
C GLY A 425 -11.61 10.43 -11.65
N GLN A 426 -12.20 10.77 -10.50
CA GLN A 426 -11.49 10.68 -9.23
C GLN A 426 -11.45 9.23 -8.72
N VAL A 427 -10.30 8.84 -8.20
CA VAL A 427 -10.10 7.61 -7.44
C VAL A 427 -9.65 7.97 -6.03
N ARG A 428 -10.17 7.28 -5.02
CA ARG A 428 -9.82 7.50 -3.62
C ARG A 428 -9.70 6.18 -2.88
N SER A 429 -8.61 6.00 -2.15
CA SER A 429 -8.47 4.87 -1.22
C SER A 429 -9.46 5.02 -0.05
N ILE A 430 -10.12 3.92 0.28
CA ILE A 430 -11.13 3.81 1.33
C ILE A 430 -10.42 3.51 2.66
N SER A 431 -10.73 4.28 3.69
CA SER A 431 -10.23 4.10 5.06
C SER A 431 -11.10 3.15 5.87
N SER A 432 -12.42 3.28 5.73
CA SER A 432 -13.39 2.44 6.40
C SER A 432 -14.73 2.51 5.65
N ASN A 433 -15.61 1.57 5.97
CA ASN A 433 -16.99 1.63 5.51
C ASN A 433 -17.94 1.13 6.58
N THR A 434 -19.11 1.76 6.65
CA THR A 434 -20.28 1.22 7.35
C THR A 434 -21.10 0.38 6.36
N ALA A 435 -22.35 0.06 6.70
CA ALA A 435 -23.26 -0.62 5.79
C ALA A 435 -23.64 0.19 4.54
N THR A 436 -23.61 1.53 4.63
CA THR A 436 -24.14 2.43 3.59
C THR A 436 -23.22 3.61 3.26
N GLN A 437 -22.07 3.73 3.93
CA GLN A 437 -21.17 4.87 3.72
C GLN A 437 -19.73 4.41 3.59
N LEU A 438 -19.04 4.94 2.57
CA LEU A 438 -17.59 4.86 2.42
C LEU A 438 -16.96 6.13 3.01
N THR A 439 -15.85 5.96 3.74
CA THR A 439 -14.98 7.04 4.18
C THR A 439 -13.64 6.92 3.46
N VAL A 440 -13.14 8.01 2.89
CA VAL A 440 -11.88 8.03 2.11
C VAL A 440 -10.77 8.79 2.83
N TYR A 441 -9.50 8.51 2.51
CA TYR A 441 -8.35 9.20 3.13
C TYR A 441 -8.16 10.64 2.65
N GLN A 442 -8.28 10.84 1.35
CA GLN A 442 -8.11 12.14 0.73
C GLN A 442 -9.47 12.70 0.34
N ASN A 443 -9.68 14.00 0.59
CA ASN A 443 -10.90 14.66 0.15
C ASN A 443 -11.08 14.52 -1.36
N TRP A 444 -12.33 14.52 -1.79
CA TRP A 444 -12.67 14.73 -3.18
C TRP A 444 -12.22 16.14 -3.60
N PHE A 445 -11.53 16.25 -4.74
CA PHE A 445 -11.27 17.54 -5.39
C PHE A 445 -12.58 18.20 -5.80
N ILE A 446 -13.49 17.39 -6.35
CA ILE A 446 -14.88 17.75 -6.65
C ILE A 446 -15.75 16.74 -5.92
N ALA A 447 -16.46 17.18 -4.87
CA ALA A 447 -17.30 16.30 -4.08
C ALA A 447 -18.37 15.63 -4.96
N PRO A 448 -18.51 14.30 -4.93
CA PRO A 448 -19.61 13.61 -5.59
C PRO A 448 -20.97 14.07 -5.06
N ASP A 449 -22.01 13.73 -5.79
CA ASP A 449 -23.39 14.05 -5.46
C ASP A 449 -24.33 12.88 -5.83
N SER A 450 -25.64 13.11 -5.78
CA SER A 450 -26.64 12.09 -6.11
C SER A 450 -26.69 11.67 -7.60
N THR A 451 -25.94 12.34 -8.47
CA THR A 451 -25.78 11.96 -9.89
C THR A 451 -24.53 11.11 -10.11
N SER A 452 -23.69 10.96 -9.09
CA SER A 452 -22.37 10.37 -9.21
C SER A 452 -22.43 8.86 -9.16
N ILE A 453 -22.03 8.24 -10.27
CA ILE A 453 -21.92 6.79 -10.41
C ILE A 453 -20.52 6.38 -9.98
N TYR A 454 -20.42 5.39 -9.10
CA TYR A 454 -19.16 4.92 -8.55
C TYR A 454 -18.99 3.41 -8.73
N SER A 455 -17.73 2.96 -8.67
CA SER A 455 -17.36 1.55 -8.55
C SER A 455 -16.28 1.37 -7.49
N ILE A 456 -16.34 0.25 -6.78
CA ILE A 456 -15.31 -0.20 -5.87
C ILE A 456 -14.35 -1.11 -6.63
N GLN A 457 -13.05 -0.91 -6.41
CA GLN A 457 -11.97 -1.59 -7.11
C GLN A 457 -10.79 -1.86 -6.18
N GLY A 458 -9.89 -2.75 -6.59
CA GLY A 458 -8.56 -2.83 -5.96
C GLY A 458 -7.86 -1.49 -6.12
N ASP A 459 -7.05 -1.09 -5.14
CA ASP A 459 -6.33 0.18 -5.19
C ASP A 459 -5.21 0.09 -6.26
N PRO A 460 -5.36 0.74 -7.43
CA PRO A 460 -4.44 0.53 -8.56
C PRO A 460 -3.05 1.12 -8.32
N ASP A 461 -2.92 1.96 -7.29
CA ASP A 461 -1.68 2.61 -6.89
C ASP A 461 -0.84 1.70 -5.97
N ASN A 462 -1.34 0.52 -5.58
CA ASN A 462 -0.63 -0.38 -4.67
C ASN A 462 0.05 -1.54 -5.40
N LEU A 463 1.36 -1.64 -5.20
CA LEU A 463 2.14 -2.84 -5.47
C LEU A 463 2.57 -3.48 -4.15
N TYR A 464 2.52 -4.80 -4.08
CA TYR A 464 2.91 -5.59 -2.91
C TYR A 464 4.17 -6.38 -3.25
N PHE A 465 5.21 -6.20 -2.45
CA PHE A 465 6.47 -6.93 -2.63
C PHE A 465 6.61 -7.92 -1.49
N SER A 466 6.91 -9.17 -1.82
CA SER A 466 7.29 -10.19 -0.85
C SER A 466 8.76 -10.54 -1.02
N TRP A 467 9.46 -10.71 0.09
CA TRP A 467 10.89 -11.01 0.11
C TRP A 467 11.16 -12.26 0.93
N SER A 468 11.89 -13.23 0.39
CA SER A 468 12.15 -14.50 1.08
C SER A 468 13.07 -14.31 2.30
N ALA A 469 14.19 -13.60 2.15
CA ALA A 469 15.23 -13.49 3.18
C ALA A 469 14.79 -12.70 4.44
N ILE A 470 13.82 -11.80 4.32
CA ILE A 470 13.30 -10.98 5.43
C ILE A 470 11.83 -11.29 5.77
N SER A 471 11.26 -12.32 5.12
CA SER A 471 9.90 -12.87 5.33
C SER A 471 8.84 -11.79 5.60
N GLN A 472 8.85 -10.76 4.75
CA GLN A 472 8.02 -9.56 4.93
C GLN A 472 7.40 -9.13 3.61
N VAL A 473 6.16 -8.62 3.70
CA VAL A 473 5.51 -7.90 2.62
C VAL A 473 5.61 -6.40 2.83
N PHE A 474 5.91 -5.67 1.76
CA PHE A 474 5.94 -4.22 1.73
C PHE A 474 4.92 -3.72 0.73
N LEU A 475 4.45 -2.49 0.98
CA LEU A 475 3.57 -1.76 0.08
C LEU A 475 4.39 -0.72 -0.67
N TYR A 476 4.30 -0.69 -1.99
CA TYR A 476 4.81 0.39 -2.82
C TYR A 476 3.64 1.17 -3.40
N ARG A 477 3.61 2.48 -3.13
CA ARG A 477 2.57 3.41 -3.60
C ARG A 477 3.03 4.05 -4.91
N ASN A 478 2.48 3.59 -6.02
CA ASN A 478 2.71 4.06 -7.38
C ASN A 478 1.76 5.22 -7.73
N GLY A 479 2.25 6.30 -8.36
CA GLY A 479 1.42 7.42 -8.82
C GLY A 479 1.26 8.57 -7.82
N GLY A 480 1.76 8.39 -6.58
CA GLY A 480 1.98 9.43 -5.57
C GLY A 480 3.47 9.72 -5.37
N ALA A 481 3.96 9.56 -4.14
CA ALA A 481 5.39 9.72 -3.80
C ALA A 481 6.34 8.69 -4.46
N ASP A 482 5.79 7.64 -5.07
CA ASP A 482 6.55 6.52 -5.64
C ASP A 482 7.49 5.89 -4.58
N THR A 483 6.95 5.66 -3.38
CA THR A 483 7.70 5.16 -2.22
C THR A 483 7.24 3.79 -1.78
N LEU A 484 8.20 2.95 -1.41
CA LEU A 484 7.96 1.74 -0.63
C LEU A 484 7.67 2.14 0.85
N SER A 485 6.91 1.32 1.58
CA SER A 485 6.63 1.48 3.02
C SER A 485 6.25 0.12 3.65
N HIS A 486 6.41 -0.01 4.96
CA HIS A 486 6.02 -1.22 5.72
C HIS A 486 4.49 -1.33 5.92
N GLY A 487 3.78 -0.21 5.68
CA GLY A 487 2.33 -0.07 5.81
C GLY A 487 1.91 1.15 5.01
N ARG A 488 0.90 1.89 5.47
CA ARG A 488 0.51 3.15 4.81
C ARG A 488 1.53 4.26 5.12
N VAL A 489 1.78 5.13 4.13
CA VAL A 489 2.76 6.23 4.24
C VAL A 489 2.42 7.20 5.38
N VAL A 490 1.13 7.32 5.73
CA VAL A 490 0.65 8.16 6.85
C VAL A 490 1.13 7.67 8.23
N ASP A 491 1.45 6.38 8.38
CA ASP A 491 1.99 5.79 9.62
C ASP A 491 3.53 5.86 9.67
N SER A 492 4.15 6.36 8.60
CA SER A 492 5.59 6.63 8.51
C SER A 492 5.88 8.10 8.76
N GLY A 493 7.06 8.40 9.30
CA GLY A 493 7.48 9.75 9.67
C GLY A 493 8.98 9.95 9.73
N VAL A 494 9.37 11.19 9.97
CA VAL A 494 10.77 11.60 10.19
C VAL A 494 10.80 12.28 11.53
N ALA A 495 11.66 11.83 12.44
CA ALA A 495 11.82 12.47 13.74
C ALA A 495 12.37 13.87 13.48
N CYS A 496 11.53 14.89 13.63
CA CYS A 496 11.84 16.26 13.30
C CYS A 496 11.05 17.20 14.20
N THR A 497 11.58 18.39 14.43
CA THR A 497 10.92 19.39 15.27
C THR A 497 10.14 20.40 14.42
N MET A 498 10.50 20.52 13.14
CA MET A 498 9.81 21.27 12.09
C MET A 498 9.90 20.49 10.77
N ALA A 499 8.88 20.61 9.93
CA ALA A 499 8.82 19.93 8.64
C ALA A 499 8.13 20.77 7.57
N ALA A 500 8.54 20.56 6.32
CA ALA A 500 7.79 20.94 5.14
C ALA A 500 7.12 19.71 4.52
N ARG A 501 5.91 19.89 4.00
CA ARG A 501 5.27 18.92 3.10
C ARG A 501 4.78 19.65 1.86
N ARG A 502 4.92 19.02 0.70
CA ARG A 502 4.41 19.60 -0.55
C ARG A 502 2.89 19.62 -0.53
N CYS A 503 2.32 20.70 -1.03
CA CYS A 503 0.88 20.88 -1.12
C CYS A 503 0.49 21.69 -2.35
N ASP A 504 -0.81 21.85 -2.57
CA ASP A 504 -1.36 22.82 -3.51
C ASP A 504 -1.77 24.14 -2.82
N VAL A 505 -2.28 25.08 -3.62
CA VAL A 505 -2.77 26.38 -3.14
C VAL A 505 -3.93 26.27 -2.13
N ASN A 506 -4.70 25.17 -2.18
CA ASN A 506 -5.82 24.92 -1.26
C ASN A 506 -5.38 24.15 -0.01
N HIS A 507 -4.06 24.01 0.21
CA HIS A 507 -3.48 23.29 1.33
C HIS A 507 -3.81 21.78 1.33
N VAL A 508 -3.96 21.18 0.14
CA VAL A 508 -4.00 19.72 -0.02
C VAL A 508 -2.59 19.18 0.12
N ILE A 509 -2.28 18.52 1.24
CA ILE A 509 -0.98 17.86 1.43
C ILE A 509 -0.92 16.59 0.56
N TYR A 510 0.17 16.41 -0.16
CA TYR A 510 0.44 15.16 -0.89
C TYR A 510 0.92 14.04 0.04
N GLU A 511 0.58 12.79 -0.26
CA GLU A 511 1.00 11.61 0.50
C GLU A 511 2.47 11.26 0.25
N GLU A 512 3.36 12.10 0.79
CA GLU A 512 4.80 11.97 0.66
C GLU A 512 5.47 11.97 2.04
N LEU A 513 6.69 11.42 2.08
CA LEU A 513 7.55 11.55 3.25
C LEU A 513 7.83 13.02 3.54
N PRO A 514 7.79 13.44 4.81
CA PRO A 514 8.02 14.83 5.17
C PRO A 514 9.47 15.26 4.93
N ILE A 515 9.64 16.52 4.53
CA ILE A 515 10.93 17.18 4.34
C ILE A 515 11.31 17.81 5.67
N ALA A 516 12.23 17.21 6.41
CA ALA A 516 12.64 17.77 7.69
C ALA A 516 13.40 19.10 7.52
N ILE A 517 13.02 20.07 8.36
CA ILE A 517 13.62 21.40 8.41
C ILE A 517 14.53 21.47 9.64
N SER A 518 15.78 21.88 9.46
CA SER A 518 16.72 22.10 10.56
C SER A 518 16.52 23.47 11.20
N THR A 519 16.29 24.51 10.39
CA THR A 519 16.14 25.89 10.86
C THR A 519 15.23 26.69 9.92
N ILE A 520 14.51 27.66 10.48
CA ILE A 520 13.85 28.73 9.72
C ILE A 520 14.30 30.06 10.32
N THR A 521 15.09 30.82 9.55
CA THR A 521 15.52 32.17 9.92
C THR A 521 14.69 33.21 9.19
N ASN A 522 14.61 34.43 9.71
CA ASN A 522 13.86 35.50 9.10
C ASN A 522 14.71 36.74 8.82
N VAL A 523 14.37 37.42 7.73
CA VAL A 523 14.72 38.82 7.48
C VAL A 523 13.43 39.50 7.07
N THR A 524 12.93 40.43 7.90
CA THR A 524 11.61 41.06 7.76
C THR A 524 10.50 40.02 7.58
N THR A 525 9.79 40.02 6.45
CA THR A 525 8.74 39.06 6.09
C THR A 525 9.26 37.84 5.31
N THR A 526 10.54 37.78 4.98
CA THR A 526 11.12 36.66 4.24
C THR A 526 11.67 35.62 5.21
N ALA A 527 11.12 34.40 5.16
CA ALA A 527 11.63 33.25 5.86
C ALA A 527 12.61 32.47 4.97
N THR A 528 13.73 32.02 5.53
CA THR A 528 14.67 31.12 4.88
C THR A 528 14.65 29.78 5.63
N ALA A 529 14.11 28.75 4.99
CA ALA A 529 14.08 27.40 5.53
C ALA A 529 15.31 26.61 5.05
N THR A 530 16.00 25.99 6.00
CA THR A 530 17.11 25.05 5.74
C THR A 530 16.63 23.64 6.06
N THR A 531 16.84 22.73 5.13
CA THR A 531 16.43 21.32 5.23
C THR A 531 17.63 20.41 5.44
N VAL A 532 17.40 19.29 6.13
CA VAL A 532 18.47 18.32 6.43
C VAL A 532 18.81 17.44 5.22
N GLN A 533 17.81 17.21 4.37
CA GLN A 533 17.94 16.45 3.13
C GLN A 533 17.70 17.34 1.92
N VAL A 534 18.28 16.96 0.77
CA VAL A 534 17.96 17.58 -0.51
C VAL A 534 16.45 17.52 -0.76
N HIS A 535 15.83 18.67 -0.99
CA HIS A 535 14.37 18.80 -0.98
C HIS A 535 13.72 18.82 -2.36
N ASN A 536 14.49 19.10 -3.42
CA ASN A 536 14.03 19.23 -4.82
C ASN A 536 12.82 20.18 -5.07
N LEU A 537 12.48 21.01 -4.08
CA LEU A 537 11.51 22.09 -4.19
C LEU A 537 11.90 23.09 -5.28
N LYS A 538 10.90 23.71 -5.91
CA LYS A 538 11.06 24.71 -6.99
C LYS A 538 10.31 25.99 -6.66
N VAL A 539 10.75 27.10 -7.27
CA VAL A 539 10.05 28.38 -7.22
C VAL A 539 8.61 28.22 -7.71
N ASN A 540 7.68 28.93 -7.08
CA ASN A 540 6.23 28.90 -7.31
C ASN A 540 5.48 27.64 -6.85
N GLN A 541 6.17 26.61 -6.33
CA GLN A 541 5.50 25.49 -5.68
C GLN A 541 4.97 25.89 -4.29
N TYR A 542 3.92 25.21 -3.84
CA TYR A 542 3.37 25.39 -2.51
C TYR A 542 3.92 24.33 -1.56
N VAL A 543 4.26 24.79 -0.36
CA VAL A 543 4.66 23.95 0.76
C VAL A 543 3.83 24.32 1.96
N SER A 544 3.51 23.32 2.75
CA SER A 544 3.00 23.53 4.08
C SER A 544 4.10 23.31 5.11
N ILE A 545 4.26 24.30 5.99
CA ILE A 545 5.24 24.32 7.05
C ILE A 545 4.53 23.99 8.36
N TYR A 546 5.15 23.09 9.13
CA TYR A 546 4.65 22.60 10.41
C TYR A 546 5.74 22.60 11.48
N GLY A 547 5.29 22.68 12.73
CA GLY A 547 6.12 22.42 13.91
C GLY A 547 6.73 23.67 14.55
N ALA A 548 6.49 24.88 14.03
CA ALA A 548 6.94 26.08 14.72
C ALA A 548 6.18 26.30 16.04
N THR A 549 6.85 26.93 16.99
CA THR A 549 6.34 27.25 18.34
C THR A 549 6.79 28.63 18.77
N GLY A 550 6.19 29.12 19.86
CA GLY A 550 6.39 30.47 20.38
C GLY A 550 5.32 31.45 19.92
N SER A 551 5.45 32.71 20.33
CA SER A 551 4.50 33.79 20.03
C SER A 551 4.33 34.07 18.53
N ASP A 552 5.37 33.76 17.75
CA ASP A 552 5.46 34.12 16.34
C ASP A 552 5.30 32.92 15.40
N ALA A 553 5.02 31.73 15.94
CA ALA A 553 4.81 30.50 15.14
C ALA A 553 3.77 30.69 14.02
N GLN A 554 2.77 31.54 14.28
CA GLN A 554 1.72 31.93 13.34
C GLN A 554 2.20 32.50 12.00
N PHE A 555 3.42 33.06 11.96
CA PHE A 555 3.99 33.61 10.73
C PHE A 555 4.77 32.57 9.92
N TYR A 556 5.27 31.53 10.61
CA TYR A 556 6.13 30.51 10.03
C TYR A 556 5.37 29.27 9.55
N ASP A 557 4.30 28.88 10.25
CA ASP A 557 3.49 27.70 9.95
C ASP A 557 2.30 28.04 9.06
N GLY A 558 1.90 27.09 8.21
CA GLY A 558 0.82 27.24 7.25
C GLY A 558 1.25 26.95 5.81
N VAL A 559 0.38 27.31 4.87
CA VAL A 559 0.63 27.13 3.43
C VAL A 559 1.31 28.36 2.83
N PHE A 560 2.43 28.14 2.16
CA PHE A 560 3.22 29.21 1.53
C PHE A 560 3.66 28.83 0.13
N GLN A 561 3.76 29.83 -0.74
CA GLN A 561 4.41 29.70 -2.03
C GLN A 561 5.91 29.95 -1.90
N ILE A 562 6.73 29.09 -2.52
CA ILE A 562 8.18 29.23 -2.55
C ILE A 562 8.59 30.39 -3.46
N VAL A 563 9.39 31.31 -2.93
CA VAL A 563 9.87 32.52 -3.62
C VAL A 563 11.21 32.27 -4.31
N THR A 564 12.18 31.71 -3.59
CA THR A 564 13.48 31.31 -4.17
C THR A 564 13.92 29.94 -3.67
N VAL A 565 14.75 29.27 -4.46
CA VAL A 565 15.47 28.06 -4.07
C VAL A 565 16.95 28.35 -4.25
N SER A 566 17.62 28.64 -3.14
CA SER A 566 18.99 29.16 -3.13
C SER A 566 20.03 28.03 -3.18
N SER A 567 19.66 26.81 -2.82
CA SER A 567 20.46 25.59 -2.97
C SER A 567 19.57 24.35 -3.00
N THR A 568 20.17 23.16 -3.07
CA THR A 568 19.43 21.88 -3.00
C THR A 568 18.81 21.62 -1.62
N THR A 569 19.21 22.36 -0.57
CA THR A 569 18.73 22.20 0.81
C THR A 569 18.14 23.48 1.42
N THR A 570 18.06 24.59 0.68
CA THR A 570 17.53 25.86 1.17
C THR A 570 16.54 26.52 0.21
N PHE A 571 15.44 27.02 0.78
CA PHE A 571 14.42 27.77 0.05
C PHE A 571 13.85 28.92 0.90
N THR A 572 13.21 29.88 0.23
CA THR A 572 12.58 31.03 0.89
C THR A 572 11.09 31.12 0.62
N TYR A 573 10.35 31.73 1.55
CA TYR A 573 8.93 32.04 1.42
C TYR A 573 8.57 33.33 2.13
N THR A 574 7.45 33.95 1.72
CA THR A 574 6.97 35.21 2.32
C THR A 574 5.94 34.93 3.41
N MET A 575 6.20 35.43 4.60
CA MET A 575 5.32 35.36 5.77
C MET A 575 4.28 36.50 5.77
N GLY A 576 3.17 36.29 6.47
CA GLY A 576 2.09 37.30 6.60
C GLY A 576 2.40 38.49 7.52
N GLY A 577 3.55 38.49 8.20
CA GLY A 577 4.01 39.53 9.12
C GLY A 577 5.51 39.41 9.43
N THR A 578 6.07 40.34 10.21
CA THR A 578 7.49 40.31 10.61
C THR A 578 7.64 39.70 12.01
N PRO A 579 8.26 38.51 12.14
CA PRO A 579 8.56 37.90 13.44
C PRO A 579 9.64 38.66 14.21
N ALA A 580 9.58 38.62 15.54
CA ALA A 580 10.58 39.15 16.46
C ALA A 580 11.84 38.28 16.54
N GLY A 581 11.74 36.99 16.17
CA GLY A 581 12.88 36.06 16.14
C GLY A 581 12.66 34.88 15.21
N SER A 582 13.70 34.07 15.03
CA SER A 582 13.68 32.85 14.22
C SER A 582 12.76 31.76 14.81
N ALA A 583 12.28 30.84 13.97
CA ALA A 583 11.33 29.81 14.40
C ALA A 583 11.97 28.81 15.39
N VAL A 584 11.19 28.37 16.37
CA VAL A 584 11.56 27.33 17.35
C VAL A 584 10.66 26.11 17.14
N GLY A 585 11.21 24.90 17.11
CA GLY A 585 10.44 23.67 16.86
C GLY A 585 9.64 23.14 18.06
N VAL A 586 8.72 22.20 17.81
CA VAL A 586 7.71 21.70 18.78
C VAL A 586 8.25 21.01 20.03
N GLY A 587 9.51 20.61 20.05
CA GLY A 587 10.16 19.96 21.20
C GLY A 587 11.55 19.46 20.86
N ALA A 588 12.20 18.78 21.81
CA ALA A 588 13.49 18.13 21.60
C ALA A 588 13.31 16.61 21.60
N GLN A 589 13.93 15.93 20.64
CA GLN A 589 13.99 14.47 20.64
C GLN A 589 14.68 13.99 21.92
N SER A 590 14.16 12.91 22.53
CA SER A 590 14.75 12.32 23.74
C SER A 590 14.84 10.80 23.61
N THR A 591 15.32 10.13 24.66
CA THR A 591 15.29 8.66 24.73
C THR A 591 13.90 8.11 25.03
N THR A 592 12.94 8.93 25.45
CA THR A 592 11.59 8.46 25.86
C THR A 592 10.47 9.07 25.02
N VAL A 593 10.76 10.15 24.28
CA VAL A 593 9.79 10.91 23.49
C VAL A 593 10.37 11.22 22.11
N ILE A 594 9.54 11.04 21.10
CA ILE A 594 9.85 11.33 19.70
C ILE A 594 8.89 12.39 19.22
N PHE A 595 9.42 13.47 18.68
CA PHE A 595 8.63 14.50 18.02
C PHE A 595 8.66 14.30 16.51
N ASP A 596 7.51 14.48 15.86
CA ASP A 596 7.42 14.61 14.41
C ASP A 596 6.60 15.86 14.08
N GLY A 597 7.33 16.94 13.79
CA GLY A 597 6.76 18.21 13.35
C GLY A 597 5.86 18.06 12.13
N SER A 598 6.05 17.04 11.28
CA SER A 598 5.17 16.83 10.12
C SER A 598 3.76 16.35 10.46
N LYS A 599 3.55 15.93 11.71
CA LYS A 599 2.25 15.52 12.25
C LYS A 599 1.68 16.57 13.21
N ASP A 600 2.30 17.75 13.24
CA ASP A 600 1.88 18.86 14.06
C ASP A 600 0.89 19.78 13.33
N TYR A 601 -0.40 19.50 13.51
CA TYR A 601 -1.48 20.23 12.86
C TYR A 601 -2.03 21.33 13.77
N ARG A 602 -1.15 22.21 14.23
CA ARG A 602 -1.55 23.39 15.00
C ARG A 602 -1.74 24.57 14.06
N GLN A 603 -2.82 25.33 14.25
CA GLN A 603 -3.07 26.56 13.50
C GLN A 603 -3.63 27.64 14.40
N LEU A 604 -3.24 28.88 14.14
CA LEU A 604 -3.77 30.01 14.89
C LEU A 604 -5.16 30.40 14.39
N ALA A 605 -6.16 30.41 15.27
CA ALA A 605 -7.45 30.98 14.95
C ALA A 605 -7.36 32.51 14.86
N SER A 606 -7.93 33.07 13.80
CA SER A 606 -8.13 34.51 13.61
C SER A 606 -9.52 34.98 14.05
N GLY A 607 -10.44 34.06 14.34
CA GLY A 607 -11.76 34.38 14.88
C GLY A 607 -12.65 33.17 15.17
N GLY A 608 -13.78 33.45 15.83
CA GLY A 608 -14.80 32.48 16.22
C GLY A 608 -15.54 32.99 17.45
N THR A 609 -16.87 33.01 17.42
CA THR A 609 -17.69 33.63 18.47
C THR A 609 -18.33 32.58 19.36
N SER A 610 -18.50 32.89 20.64
CA SER A 610 -19.26 32.05 21.58
C SER A 610 -20.68 31.77 21.03
N GLY A 611 -21.13 30.52 21.16
CA GLY A 611 -22.44 30.07 20.68
C GLY A 611 -22.52 29.70 19.19
N GLN A 612 -21.45 29.90 18.41
CA GLN A 612 -21.38 29.46 17.01
C GLN A 612 -20.53 28.19 16.87
N ALA A 613 -20.87 27.32 15.93
CA ALA A 613 -20.08 26.13 15.60
C ALA A 613 -19.01 26.42 14.52
N THR A 614 -18.40 27.61 14.52
CA THR A 614 -17.45 28.01 13.46
C THR A 614 -16.15 28.59 14.01
N ILE A 615 -15.04 28.34 13.33
CA ILE A 615 -13.71 28.93 13.59
C ILE A 615 -13.16 29.49 12.29
N THR A 616 -12.49 30.64 12.35
CA THR A 616 -11.82 31.28 11.20
C THR A 616 -10.31 31.33 11.41
N PHE A 617 -9.54 31.25 10.32
CA PHE A 617 -8.08 31.22 10.24
C PHE A 617 -7.57 32.25 9.22
N SER A 618 -6.30 32.65 9.35
CA SER A 618 -5.64 33.61 8.44
C SER A 618 -5.16 32.98 7.13
N THR A 619 -4.96 31.66 7.12
CA THR A 619 -4.59 30.87 5.93
C THR A 619 -5.51 29.66 5.81
N ASN A 620 -5.57 29.05 4.62
CA ASN A 620 -6.35 27.84 4.41
C ASN A 620 -5.89 26.76 5.40
N THR A 621 -6.85 26.10 6.05
CA THR A 621 -6.60 24.93 6.90
C THR A 621 -6.26 23.70 6.03
N PRO A 622 -5.49 22.70 6.53
CA PRO A 622 -5.21 21.51 5.73
C PRO A 622 -6.48 20.77 5.34
N THR A 623 -6.59 20.29 4.10
CA THR A 623 -7.86 19.73 3.59
C THR A 623 -8.32 18.44 4.29
N HIS A 624 -7.41 17.66 4.86
CA HIS A 624 -7.72 16.32 5.39
C HIS A 624 -8.13 16.32 6.87
N ILE A 625 -8.34 17.49 7.51
CA ILE A 625 -8.68 17.57 8.95
C ILE A 625 -10.18 17.43 9.25
N ASN A 626 -11.04 17.23 8.25
CA ASN A 626 -12.44 16.96 8.52
C ASN A 626 -12.60 15.63 9.29
N GLY A 627 -13.47 15.62 10.30
CA GLY A 627 -13.65 14.50 11.22
C GLY A 627 -12.63 14.45 12.37
N TRP A 628 -11.58 15.29 12.33
CA TRP A 628 -10.53 15.34 13.35
C TRP A 628 -11.01 16.09 14.58
N TYR A 629 -10.38 15.80 15.71
CA TYR A 629 -10.66 16.44 16.98
C TYR A 629 -9.99 17.81 17.05
N VAL A 630 -10.70 18.78 17.63
CA VAL A 630 -10.29 20.18 17.74
C VAL A 630 -10.19 20.55 19.20
N ALA A 631 -9.08 21.15 19.59
CA ALA A 631 -8.89 21.70 20.92
C ALA A 631 -8.21 23.08 20.85
N GLY A 632 -8.56 23.98 21.76
CA GLY A 632 -8.00 25.33 21.82
C GLY A 632 -8.85 26.28 22.65
N THR A 633 -8.35 27.48 22.88
CA THR A 633 -9.05 28.50 23.69
C THR A 633 -10.39 28.86 23.04
N GLY A 634 -11.48 28.80 23.82
CA GLY A 634 -12.84 29.13 23.36
C GLY A 634 -13.57 28.00 22.62
N ILE A 635 -12.92 26.86 22.37
CA ILE A 635 -13.54 25.65 21.80
C ILE A 635 -14.22 24.85 22.90
N SER A 636 -15.42 24.32 22.59
CA SER A 636 -16.16 23.44 23.49
C SER A 636 -15.51 22.06 23.58
N SER A 637 -14.45 21.96 24.37
CA SER A 637 -13.89 20.69 24.81
C SER A 637 -14.00 20.64 26.32
N THR A 638 -14.96 19.87 26.83
CA THR A 638 -14.91 19.45 28.24
C THR A 638 -14.11 18.16 28.32
N ASP A 639 -13.64 17.80 29.51
CA ASP A 639 -13.10 16.45 29.76
C ASP A 639 -14.10 15.33 29.41
N THR A 640 -15.39 15.66 29.18
CA THR A 640 -16.47 14.71 28.89
C THR A 640 -16.87 14.59 27.40
N THR A 641 -16.70 15.63 26.59
CA THR A 641 -17.12 15.68 25.17
C THR A 641 -16.12 16.45 24.32
N LEU A 642 -15.64 15.84 23.22
CA LEU A 642 -14.75 16.51 22.27
C LEU A 642 -15.51 17.14 21.11
N THR A 643 -14.96 18.26 20.62
CA THR A 643 -15.40 18.89 19.38
C THR A 643 -14.62 18.33 18.20
N LYS A 644 -15.32 18.04 17.10
CA LYS A 644 -14.72 17.62 15.83
C LYS A 644 -14.93 18.66 14.74
N VAL A 645 -14.05 18.68 13.74
CA VAL A 645 -14.32 19.36 12.48
C VAL A 645 -15.38 18.58 11.72
N VAL A 646 -16.50 19.21 11.37
CA VAL A 646 -17.56 18.61 10.56
C VAL A 646 -17.30 18.85 9.07
N SER A 647 -16.91 20.08 8.74
CA SER A 647 -16.67 20.53 7.37
C SER A 647 -15.80 21.80 7.35
N GLY A 648 -15.40 22.24 6.14
CA GLY A 648 -14.64 23.48 5.92
C GLY A 648 -13.12 23.32 5.81
N ALA A 649 -12.58 22.11 6.02
CA ALA A 649 -11.15 21.85 5.82
C ALA A 649 -10.71 22.21 4.39
N GLY A 650 -9.56 22.86 4.24
CA GLY A 650 -9.10 23.41 2.97
C GLY A 650 -9.48 24.85 2.73
N THR A 651 -10.26 25.43 3.64
CA THR A 651 -10.66 26.84 3.59
C THR A 651 -10.19 27.55 4.85
N THR A 652 -10.40 28.86 4.91
CA THR A 652 -10.11 29.69 6.07
C THR A 652 -11.16 29.54 7.18
N THR A 653 -12.26 28.81 6.97
CA THR A 653 -13.34 28.67 7.96
C THR A 653 -13.73 27.20 8.16
N LEU A 654 -13.74 26.75 9.41
CA LEU A 654 -14.18 25.39 9.80
C LEU A 654 -15.55 25.44 10.45
N THR A 655 -16.34 24.39 10.24
CA THR A 655 -17.55 24.08 11.02
C THR A 655 -17.26 22.95 11.99
N LEU A 656 -17.74 23.09 13.23
CA LEU A 656 -17.50 22.19 14.34
C LEU A 656 -18.73 21.37 14.71
N SER A 657 -18.54 20.27 15.42
CA SER A 657 -19.64 19.42 15.91
C SER A 657 -20.39 20.03 17.10
N ASN A 658 -19.75 20.96 17.83
CA ASN A 658 -20.32 21.66 18.97
C ASN A 658 -20.12 23.17 18.80
N ASN A 659 -20.99 23.96 19.44
CA ASN A 659 -20.84 25.41 19.52
C ASN A 659 -19.65 25.80 20.41
N ASN A 660 -18.91 26.83 20.03
CA ASN A 660 -17.84 27.43 20.82
C ASN A 660 -18.36 27.91 22.18
N THR A 661 -17.58 27.70 23.24
CA THR A 661 -17.90 28.15 24.60
C THR A 661 -17.47 29.60 24.84
N GLY A 662 -16.52 30.11 24.06
CA GLY A 662 -16.00 31.47 24.18
C GLY A 662 -15.50 32.01 22.84
N THR A 663 -14.89 33.20 22.85
CA THR A 663 -14.20 33.73 21.67
C THR A 663 -12.99 32.85 21.35
N VAL A 664 -12.96 32.29 20.15
CA VAL A 664 -11.87 31.42 19.70
C VAL A 664 -10.66 32.28 19.36
N SER A 665 -9.53 31.97 19.99
CA SER A 665 -8.29 32.72 19.84
C SER A 665 -7.08 31.83 20.14
N GLY A 666 -5.90 32.24 19.67
CA GLY A 666 -4.68 31.48 19.94
C GLY A 666 -4.57 30.21 19.10
N ILE A 667 -3.65 29.33 19.51
CA ILE A 667 -3.32 28.12 18.78
C ILE A 667 -4.44 27.09 18.98
N ILE A 668 -5.05 26.68 17.88
CA ILE A 668 -5.98 25.57 17.79
C ILE A 668 -5.19 24.34 17.33
N THR A 669 -5.36 23.23 18.03
CA THR A 669 -4.71 21.97 17.72
C THR A 669 -5.72 21.04 17.05
N PHE A 670 -5.37 20.54 15.88
CA PHE A 670 -6.10 19.47 15.21
C PHE A 670 -5.40 18.15 15.49
N ASN A 671 -6.15 17.19 16.01
CA ASN A 671 -5.64 15.85 16.22
C ASN A 671 -6.53 14.85 15.51
N TYR A 672 -5.92 14.02 14.66
CA TYR A 672 -6.63 12.88 14.07
C TYR A 672 -7.18 11.95 15.15
N TRP A 673 -6.41 11.81 16.22
CA TRP A 673 -6.79 11.05 17.41
C TRP A 673 -7.32 11.96 18.49
N ALA A 674 -8.27 11.46 19.28
CA ALA A 674 -8.74 12.21 20.42
C ALA A 674 -7.60 12.34 21.47
N PRO A 675 -7.40 13.53 22.05
CA PRO A 675 -6.32 13.75 23.01
C PRO A 675 -6.51 12.92 24.27
N SER A 676 -5.40 12.55 24.91
CA SER A 676 -5.45 11.93 26.23
C SER A 676 -6.14 12.85 27.23
N THR A 677 -7.01 12.31 28.08
CA THR A 677 -7.69 13.05 29.13
C THR A 677 -7.24 12.56 30.49
N THR A 678 -7.37 13.40 31.52
CA THR A 678 -7.05 13.02 32.89
C THR A 678 -8.27 13.11 33.78
N SER A 679 -8.36 12.25 34.78
CA SER A 679 -9.35 12.35 35.84
C SER A 679 -8.71 12.06 37.19
N THR A 680 -9.31 12.51 38.28
CA THR A 680 -8.80 12.21 39.62
C THR A 680 -9.53 11.00 40.18
N ALA A 681 -8.78 10.03 40.67
CA ALA A 681 -9.32 8.88 41.38
C ALA A 681 -10.01 9.35 42.68
N ASN A 682 -11.23 8.87 42.89
CA ASN A 682 -11.99 9.09 44.12
C ASN A 682 -11.91 7.86 45.04
N THR A 683 -12.32 6.70 44.54
CA THR A 683 -12.26 5.43 45.27
C THR A 683 -11.94 4.30 44.32
N GLY A 684 -11.06 3.39 44.71
CA GLY A 684 -10.78 2.17 43.95
C GLY A 684 -9.91 1.25 44.78
N SER A 685 -10.32 -0.01 44.92
CA SER A 685 -9.64 -0.97 45.78
C SER A 685 -8.67 -1.84 45.00
N SER A 686 -7.56 -2.21 45.65
CA SER A 686 -6.68 -3.27 45.16
C SER A 686 -7.49 -4.53 44.84
N GLY A 687 -7.30 -5.10 43.65
CA GLY A 687 -8.03 -6.28 43.18
C GLY A 687 -9.40 -6.01 42.55
N ALA A 688 -9.88 -4.76 42.51
CA ALA A 688 -11.13 -4.41 41.81
C ALA A 688 -10.87 -4.11 40.31
N LEU A 689 -11.83 -4.44 39.44
CA LEU A 689 -11.86 -4.02 38.02
C LEU A 689 -12.54 -2.66 37.83
N THR A 690 -12.97 -2.03 38.92
CA THR A 690 -13.65 -0.75 38.90
C THR A 690 -12.93 0.23 39.79
N PHE A 691 -12.94 1.49 39.37
CA PHE A 691 -12.64 2.62 40.22
C PHE A 691 -13.58 3.75 39.86
N THR A 692 -13.79 4.63 40.82
CA THR A 692 -14.64 5.80 40.69
C THR A 692 -13.74 7.02 40.57
N THR A 693 -14.06 7.90 39.64
CA THR A 693 -13.43 9.21 39.48
C THR A 693 -14.24 10.29 40.19
N THR A 694 -13.60 11.42 40.51
CA THR A 694 -14.27 12.54 41.20
C THR A 694 -15.27 13.28 40.32
N ALA A 695 -15.21 13.11 38.99
CA ALA A 695 -16.13 13.66 38.01
C ALA A 695 -16.37 12.66 36.87
N SER A 696 -17.42 12.86 36.08
CA SER A 696 -17.69 12.02 34.90
C SER A 696 -16.48 12.01 33.95
N THR A 697 -16.10 10.82 33.50
CA THR A 697 -15.01 10.61 32.54
C THR A 697 -15.46 10.89 31.10
N ALA A 698 -14.52 10.95 30.15
CA ALA A 698 -14.85 11.23 28.76
C ALA A 698 -15.81 10.23 28.11
N SER A 699 -16.77 10.72 27.33
CA SER A 699 -17.74 9.90 26.58
C SER A 699 -17.13 9.03 25.48
N TYR A 700 -15.83 9.21 25.20
CA TYR A 700 -15.10 8.56 24.12
C TYR A 700 -13.97 7.64 24.58
N ILE A 701 -13.78 7.43 25.89
CA ILE A 701 -12.65 6.63 26.42
C ILE A 701 -12.89 5.13 26.44
N ASN A 702 -14.08 4.64 26.05
CA ASN A 702 -14.27 3.20 25.96
C ASN A 702 -13.26 2.64 24.94
N GLY A 703 -12.50 1.62 25.36
CA GLY A 703 -11.39 1.05 24.60
C GLY A 703 -10.05 1.79 24.75
N TRP A 704 -9.92 2.74 25.67
CA TRP A 704 -8.67 3.50 25.90
C TRP A 704 -7.84 2.93 27.04
N TYR A 705 -6.53 3.10 26.98
CA TYR A 705 -5.64 2.79 28.10
C TYR A 705 -5.86 3.77 29.25
N VAL A 706 -5.79 3.29 30.48
CA VAL A 706 -5.77 4.11 31.70
C VAL A 706 -4.57 3.77 32.56
N THR A 707 -3.81 4.80 32.91
CA THR A 707 -2.63 4.70 33.79
C THR A 707 -2.82 5.58 35.01
N GLY A 708 -2.45 5.11 36.18
CA GLY A 708 -2.55 5.87 37.43
C GLY A 708 -2.09 5.04 38.62
N THR A 709 -1.90 5.69 39.77
CA THR A 709 -1.44 4.99 40.98
C THR A 709 -2.47 3.94 41.37
N GLY A 710 -2.05 2.67 41.47
CA GLY A 710 -2.91 1.54 41.79
C GLY A 710 -3.75 0.98 40.64
N VAL A 711 -3.72 1.57 39.44
CA VAL A 711 -4.36 1.00 38.24
C VAL A 711 -3.47 -0.09 37.63
N GLY A 712 -4.08 -1.17 37.12
CA GLY A 712 -3.36 -2.25 36.45
C GLY A 712 -2.58 -1.79 35.22
N VAL A 713 -1.35 -2.29 35.03
CA VAL A 713 -0.55 -1.97 33.85
C VAL A 713 -1.25 -2.50 32.60
N GLY A 714 -1.41 -1.65 31.58
CA GLY A 714 -2.15 -2.00 30.36
C GLY A 714 -3.67 -2.06 30.56
N ALA A 715 -4.21 -1.51 31.65
CA ALA A 715 -5.65 -1.41 31.87
C ALA A 715 -6.32 -0.64 30.73
N LEU A 716 -7.24 -1.30 30.03
CA LEU A 716 -8.14 -0.66 29.05
C LEU A 716 -9.48 -0.36 29.71
N VAL A 717 -10.08 0.78 29.42
CA VAL A 717 -11.44 1.10 29.85
C VAL A 717 -12.43 0.27 29.05
N GLN A 718 -13.11 -0.66 29.73
CA GLN A 718 -14.09 -1.54 29.13
C GLN A 718 -15.47 -0.87 29.03
N SER A 719 -15.81 -0.06 30.03
CA SER A 719 -17.06 0.71 30.09
C SER A 719 -16.97 1.83 31.14
N GLY A 720 -17.89 2.78 31.09
CA GLY A 720 -17.94 3.90 32.05
C GLY A 720 -17.66 5.27 31.44
N ALA A 721 -17.40 5.34 30.12
CA ALA A 721 -17.30 6.59 29.39
C ALA A 721 -18.53 7.49 29.63
N GLY A 722 -18.30 8.77 29.95
CA GLY A 722 -19.36 9.73 30.29
C GLY A 722 -19.88 9.61 31.72
N THR A 723 -19.34 8.69 32.53
CA THR A 723 -19.79 8.41 33.91
C THR A 723 -18.63 8.50 34.90
N THR A 724 -18.94 8.57 36.19
CA THR A 724 -17.94 8.59 37.27
C THR A 724 -17.40 7.21 37.62
N THR A 725 -18.03 6.13 37.17
CA THR A 725 -17.60 4.76 37.48
C THR A 725 -16.96 4.15 36.25
N VAL A 726 -15.67 3.90 36.31
CA VAL A 726 -14.90 3.34 35.20
C VAL A 726 -14.62 1.88 35.49
N THR A 727 -14.94 1.03 34.52
CA THR A 727 -14.58 -0.39 34.53
C THR A 727 -13.38 -0.60 33.61
N VAL A 728 -12.34 -1.24 34.11
CA VAL A 728 -11.12 -1.56 33.39
C VAL A 728 -10.96 -3.05 33.16
N GLN A 729 -10.23 -3.40 32.10
CA GLN A 729 -9.94 -4.78 31.70
C GLN A 729 -8.88 -5.45 32.58
N VAL A 730 -8.09 -4.66 33.34
CA VAL A 730 -7.03 -5.15 34.23
C VAL A 730 -7.33 -4.72 35.65
N ILE A 731 -7.22 -5.65 36.60
CA ILE A 731 -7.42 -5.39 38.02
C ILE A 731 -6.48 -4.28 38.52
N ASN A 732 -7.00 -3.45 39.40
CA ASN A 732 -6.21 -2.45 40.11
C ASN A 732 -5.16 -3.14 40.98
N THR A 733 -3.89 -2.78 40.79
CA THR A 733 -2.72 -3.36 41.48
C THR A 733 -2.55 -2.86 42.91
N ALA A 734 -3.20 -1.76 43.27
CA ALA A 734 -3.29 -1.21 44.61
C ALA A 734 -4.55 -0.34 44.73
N THR A 735 -4.72 0.36 45.86
CA THR A 735 -5.76 1.39 45.98
C THR A 735 -5.56 2.45 44.90
N VAL A 736 -6.56 2.63 44.04
CA VAL A 736 -6.51 3.59 42.94
C VAL A 736 -6.58 4.99 43.50
N SER A 737 -5.54 5.79 43.25
CA SER A 737 -5.39 7.13 43.82
C SER A 737 -4.67 8.10 42.89
N GLY A 738 -4.84 9.39 43.15
CA GLY A 738 -4.19 10.46 42.39
C GLY A 738 -4.75 10.63 40.98
N THR A 739 -3.93 11.18 40.10
CA THR A 739 -4.29 11.45 38.71
C THR A 739 -4.28 10.17 37.88
N LEU A 740 -5.37 9.92 37.18
CA LEU A 740 -5.57 8.86 36.20
C LEU A 740 -5.51 9.48 34.81
N THR A 741 -4.69 8.93 33.92
CA THR A 741 -4.53 9.39 32.54
C THR A 741 -5.12 8.36 31.59
N PHE A 742 -6.08 8.77 30.78
CA PHE A 742 -6.71 7.97 29.74
C PHE A 742 -6.10 8.33 28.38
N SER A 743 -5.62 7.33 27.65
CA SER A 743 -4.91 7.51 26.38
C SER A 743 -5.39 6.52 25.32
N SER A 744 -5.35 6.92 24.06
CA SER A 744 -5.83 6.15 22.92
C SER A 744 -5.20 4.73 22.83
N PRO A 745 -5.91 3.71 22.31
CA PRO A 745 -5.44 2.31 22.20
C PRO A 745 -4.17 2.05 21.35
N TYR A 746 -3.42 3.09 20.96
CA TYR A 746 -2.12 2.96 20.28
C TYR A 746 -1.03 2.26 21.11
N GLY A 747 -1.32 1.92 22.37
CA GLY A 747 -0.60 0.93 23.17
C GLY A 747 -0.28 -0.38 22.44
N ASN A 748 -1.03 -0.73 21.38
CA ASN A 748 -0.84 -1.95 20.59
C ASN A 748 0.08 -1.77 19.36
N TYR A 749 0.81 -0.66 19.26
CA TYR A 749 1.69 -0.37 18.13
C TYR A 749 3.16 -0.27 18.57
N MET A 750 4.04 -0.78 17.73
CA MET A 750 5.49 -0.68 17.86
C MET A 750 6.00 0.46 16.99
N PHE A 751 6.86 1.27 17.59
CA PHE A 751 7.73 2.20 16.89
C PHE A 751 8.97 1.44 16.39
N TYR A 752 9.40 1.72 15.15
CA TYR A 752 10.68 1.29 14.57
C TYR A 752 11.40 2.50 14.00
N GLY A 753 12.66 2.76 14.38
CA GLY A 753 13.41 3.90 13.85
C GLY A 753 14.91 3.84 14.07
N ASN A 754 15.67 4.64 13.32
CA ASN A 754 17.13 4.76 13.41
C ASN A 754 17.55 5.98 14.23
N SER A 755 18.54 5.89 15.11
CA SER A 755 18.93 7.02 15.97
C SER A 755 19.69 8.16 15.26
N GLY A 756 20.10 8.00 13.99
CA GLY A 756 20.94 8.97 13.27
C GLY A 756 21.06 8.77 11.76
N ALA A 757 21.82 9.63 11.09
CA ALA A 757 22.03 9.60 9.63
C ALA A 757 22.58 8.26 9.14
N VAL A 758 22.03 7.75 8.03
CA VAL A 758 22.66 6.65 7.32
C VAL A 758 23.60 7.22 6.27
N THR A 759 24.89 7.26 6.60
CA THR A 759 25.93 7.74 5.68
C THR A 759 26.47 6.59 4.82
N VAL A 760 26.51 6.83 3.51
CA VAL A 760 26.80 5.85 2.44
C VAL A 760 28.17 5.16 2.56
N THR A 761 29.10 5.68 3.38
CA THR A 761 30.48 5.18 3.45
C THR A 761 30.77 4.22 4.62
N THR A 762 29.97 4.22 5.70
CA THR A 762 30.27 3.41 6.91
C THR A 762 29.10 2.62 7.50
N GLY A 763 27.89 2.67 6.91
CA GLY A 763 26.85 1.65 7.14
C GLY A 763 26.37 1.42 8.58
N LEU A 764 26.48 2.39 9.49
CA LEU A 764 26.12 2.19 10.90
C LEU A 764 25.23 3.33 11.43
N ALA A 765 23.93 3.02 11.60
CA ALA A 765 23.01 3.78 12.45
C ALA A 765 22.25 2.80 13.36
N VAL A 766 22.06 3.17 14.63
CA VAL A 766 21.42 2.35 15.67
C VAL A 766 19.91 2.23 15.41
N GLY A 767 19.42 1.04 15.03
CA GLY A 767 17.99 0.73 14.98
C GLY A 767 17.40 0.53 16.39
N GLN A 768 16.19 1.04 16.62
CA GLN A 768 15.48 0.96 17.91
C GLN A 768 14.03 0.59 17.66
N SER A 769 13.46 -0.27 18.51
CA SER A 769 12.02 -0.53 18.50
C SER A 769 11.43 -0.55 19.90
N MET A 770 10.26 0.06 20.04
CA MET A 770 9.64 0.31 21.34
C MET A 770 8.12 0.29 21.22
N GLN A 771 7.43 -0.25 22.23
CA GLN A 771 5.98 -0.11 22.32
C GLN A 771 5.62 1.35 22.59
N ILE A 772 4.61 1.85 21.87
CA ILE A 772 4.10 3.21 22.06
C ILE A 772 3.12 3.19 23.23
N THR A 773 3.27 4.08 24.19
CA THR A 773 2.32 4.24 25.32
C THR A 773 1.29 5.30 25.01
N THR A 774 1.70 6.40 24.38
CA THR A 774 0.80 7.50 24.00
C THR A 774 1.20 8.07 22.64
N ASN A 775 0.20 8.43 21.84
CA ASN A 775 0.37 9.18 20.60
C ASN A 775 -0.48 10.45 20.68
N THR A 776 0.18 11.58 20.92
CA THR A 776 -0.40 12.91 20.68
C THR A 776 -0.05 13.25 19.25
N GLY A 777 -0.92 13.86 18.44
CA GLY A 777 -0.73 13.97 16.97
C GLY A 777 0.70 14.26 16.48
N ASN A 778 1.50 15.04 17.21
CA ASN A 778 2.89 15.43 16.92
C ASN A 778 4.00 14.74 17.74
N SER A 779 3.68 13.87 18.70
CA SER A 779 4.66 13.20 19.55
C SER A 779 4.26 11.78 19.98
N LEU A 780 5.25 10.90 20.07
CA LEU A 780 5.12 9.52 20.52
C LEU A 780 5.93 9.32 21.79
N THR A 781 5.28 8.83 22.83
CA THR A 781 5.97 8.38 24.05
C THR A 781 6.07 6.87 24.01
N VAL A 782 7.25 6.34 24.32
CA VAL A 782 7.53 4.91 24.33
C VAL A 782 7.57 4.36 25.75
N ILE A 783 7.26 3.07 25.92
CA ILE A 783 7.10 2.43 27.23
C ILE A 783 8.40 2.36 28.07
N ALA A 784 9.56 2.45 27.42
CA ALA A 784 10.86 2.49 28.08
C ALA A 784 11.85 3.39 27.31
N ALA A 785 12.99 3.70 27.91
CA ALA A 785 14.00 4.54 27.26
C ALA A 785 14.71 3.79 26.11
N MET A 786 14.71 4.42 24.95
CA MET A 786 15.54 4.12 23.78
C MET A 786 17.03 4.19 24.16
N GLY A 787 17.83 3.28 23.61
CA GLY A 787 19.28 3.23 23.80
C GLY A 787 20.02 4.50 23.34
N ALA A 788 19.42 5.29 22.43
CA ALA A 788 19.86 6.63 22.09
C ALA A 788 18.67 7.53 21.68
N ALA A 789 18.80 8.84 21.85
CA ALA A 789 17.81 9.78 21.31
C ALA A 789 17.87 9.80 19.77
N MET A 790 16.72 9.99 19.13
CA MET A 790 16.65 10.12 17.66
C MET A 790 17.27 11.46 17.23
N THR A 791 18.15 11.44 16.23
CA THR A 791 18.70 12.67 15.65
C THR A 791 17.63 13.40 14.84
N ALA A 792 17.31 14.62 15.26
CA ALA A 792 16.30 15.45 14.59
C ALA A 792 16.64 15.69 13.10
N GLY A 793 15.61 15.60 12.29
CA GLY A 793 15.60 15.81 10.84
C GLY A 793 16.36 14.79 10.00
N THR A 794 16.98 13.79 10.63
CA THR A 794 17.70 12.74 9.89
C THR A 794 17.14 11.34 10.16
N SER A 795 16.66 11.14 11.38
CA SER A 795 16.15 9.86 11.82
C SER A 795 14.75 9.61 11.25
N ARG A 796 14.52 8.44 10.65
CA ARG A 796 13.24 8.03 10.10
C ARG A 796 12.59 7.02 11.02
N TYR A 797 11.27 6.96 10.97
CA TYR A 797 10.56 5.97 11.75
C TYR A 797 9.28 5.50 11.07
N VAL A 798 8.83 4.33 11.51
CA VAL A 798 7.56 3.75 11.15
C VAL A 798 6.85 3.32 12.41
N ILE A 799 5.55 3.59 12.46
CA ILE A 799 4.65 2.98 13.43
C ILE A 799 4.01 1.79 12.74
N ALA A 800 4.16 0.60 13.30
CA ALA A 800 3.41 -0.56 12.83
C ALA A 800 2.67 -1.19 14.00
N LYS A 801 1.58 -1.89 13.72
CA LYS A 801 0.90 -2.70 14.75
C LYS A 801 1.93 -3.64 15.37
N GLN A 802 1.90 -3.79 16.68
CA GLN A 802 2.72 -4.76 17.38
C GLN A 802 2.35 -6.15 16.87
N PRO A 803 3.25 -6.85 16.15
CA PRO A 803 3.07 -8.28 15.96
C PRO A 803 3.55 -8.92 17.26
N ALA A 804 2.60 -9.42 18.05
CA ALA A 804 2.92 -10.20 19.23
C ALA A 804 3.72 -11.45 18.83
N LEU A 805 4.49 -11.96 19.78
CA LEU A 805 4.96 -13.33 19.74
C LEU A 805 3.73 -14.27 19.76
N GLY A 806 3.23 -14.62 18.57
CA GLY A 806 2.15 -15.59 18.40
C GLY A 806 0.71 -15.05 18.29
N ALA A 807 0.43 -13.76 18.09
CA ALA A 807 -0.97 -13.28 17.95
C ALA A 807 -1.30 -12.77 16.54
N TYR A 808 -1.83 -13.67 15.72
CA TYR A 808 -3.23 -13.57 15.31
C TYR A 808 -3.68 -15.01 14.99
N TYR A 809 -4.09 -15.76 16.00
CA TYR A 809 -5.13 -16.79 15.89
C TYR A 809 -5.62 -17.22 17.28
N ASP A 810 -6.95 -17.24 17.39
CA ASP A 810 -7.85 -17.82 18.39
C ASP A 810 -8.13 -17.03 19.69
N GLN A 811 -9.37 -16.53 19.74
CA GLN A 811 -10.14 -15.92 20.84
C GLN A 811 -10.20 -14.38 20.86
N PRO A 812 -11.31 -13.77 20.38
CA PRO A 812 -11.60 -12.37 20.67
C PRO A 812 -11.97 -12.24 22.15
N GLY A 813 -11.04 -11.80 23.00
CA GLY A 813 -11.38 -11.31 24.35
C GLY A 813 -10.45 -11.61 25.53
N SER A 814 -9.33 -12.34 25.39
CA SER A 814 -8.44 -12.61 26.54
C SER A 814 -7.18 -11.74 26.52
N ASN A 815 -6.86 -11.08 27.63
CA ASN A 815 -5.68 -10.23 27.84
C ASN A 815 -4.38 -11.07 27.93
N THR A 816 -4.00 -11.71 26.82
CA THR A 816 -2.86 -12.62 26.71
C THR A 816 -1.53 -11.86 26.80
N TYR A 817 -0.42 -12.50 27.15
CA TYR A 817 0.92 -11.89 27.16
C TYR A 817 1.33 -11.46 25.73
N TYR A 818 1.03 -10.22 25.34
CA TYR A 818 1.13 -9.73 23.96
C TYR A 818 2.55 -9.35 23.50
N SER A 819 3.53 -9.29 24.42
CA SER A 819 4.95 -9.07 24.11
C SER A 819 5.87 -9.31 25.31
N GLY A 820 7.10 -9.73 25.04
CA GLY A 820 8.14 -9.97 26.05
C GLY A 820 9.42 -9.17 25.80
N VAL A 821 10.28 -9.05 26.79
CA VAL A 821 11.59 -8.37 26.71
C VAL A 821 12.66 -9.44 26.90
N ALA A 822 13.71 -9.45 26.07
CA ALA A 822 14.79 -10.43 26.19
C ALA A 822 15.61 -10.15 27.46
N VAL A 823 15.14 -10.68 28.59
CA VAL A 823 15.76 -10.57 29.91
C VAL A 823 16.35 -11.91 30.32
N GLY A 824 17.66 -11.92 30.54
CA GLY A 824 18.43 -13.13 30.82
C GLY A 824 19.77 -13.17 30.08
N THR A 825 20.45 -14.31 30.16
CA THR A 825 21.69 -14.54 29.39
C THR A 825 21.31 -15.00 27.99
N GLN A 826 21.61 -14.18 27.00
CA GLN A 826 21.34 -14.47 25.60
C GLN A 826 22.47 -15.28 24.96
N SER A 827 22.16 -16.10 23.95
CA SER A 827 23.16 -16.86 23.20
C SER A 827 22.89 -16.82 21.69
N THR A 828 23.85 -17.29 20.90
CA THR A 828 23.74 -17.47 19.43
C THR A 828 22.59 -18.38 18.98
N THR A 829 21.97 -19.13 19.88
CA THR A 829 20.91 -20.11 19.54
C THR A 829 19.67 -20.00 20.42
N THR A 830 19.66 -19.12 21.42
CA THR A 830 18.57 -19.01 22.39
C THR A 830 18.23 -17.57 22.74
N LEU A 831 16.93 -17.31 22.84
CA LEU A 831 16.35 -16.09 23.39
C LEU A 831 15.68 -16.44 24.71
N VAL A 832 16.08 -15.77 25.78
CA VAL A 832 15.53 -15.96 27.12
C VAL A 832 14.67 -14.75 27.48
N ASP A 833 13.44 -15.01 27.91
CA ASP A 833 12.62 -14.05 28.63
C ASP A 833 12.21 -14.68 29.96
N SER A 834 12.97 -14.37 31.02
CA SER A 834 12.70 -14.86 32.36
C SER A 834 11.36 -14.40 32.93
N ASN A 835 10.75 -13.35 32.37
CA ASN A 835 9.45 -12.82 32.82
C ASN A 835 8.26 -13.51 32.17
N ALA A 836 8.48 -14.36 31.16
CA ALA A 836 7.45 -15.13 30.47
C ALA A 836 7.23 -16.53 31.07
N PHE A 837 7.66 -16.74 32.32
CA PHE A 837 7.75 -18.04 32.97
C PHE A 837 7.56 -17.94 34.49
N TRP A 838 6.79 -18.87 35.08
CA TRP A 838 6.51 -18.89 36.52
C TRP A 838 6.52 -20.31 37.10
N THR A 839 7.38 -20.55 38.09
CA THR A 839 7.61 -21.88 38.73
C THR A 839 7.31 -21.93 40.21
N SER A 840 7.12 -20.80 40.87
CA SER A 840 6.86 -20.77 42.32
C SER A 840 5.41 -21.09 42.68
N ALA A 841 4.61 -21.59 41.73
CA ALA A 841 3.24 -21.98 41.98
C ALA A 841 3.18 -23.37 42.62
N SER A 842 2.38 -23.51 43.68
CA SER A 842 2.06 -24.79 44.30
C SER A 842 0.56 -25.01 44.28
N GLY A 843 0.08 -26.12 43.72
CA GLY A 843 -1.33 -26.52 43.78
C GLY A 843 -1.69 -26.97 45.18
N ASN A 844 -2.69 -26.32 45.77
CA ASN A 844 -3.15 -26.55 47.15
C ASN A 844 -4.65 -26.88 47.22
N GLY A 845 -5.30 -27.15 46.07
CA GLY A 845 -6.70 -27.49 45.98
C GLY A 845 -7.26 -27.42 44.55
N GLY A 846 -8.39 -28.09 44.33
CA GLY A 846 -9.06 -28.24 43.04
C GLY A 846 -9.46 -29.70 42.81
N SER A 847 -10.76 -29.97 42.72
CA SER A 847 -11.29 -31.33 42.57
C SER A 847 -11.24 -31.78 41.11
N ALA A 848 -11.24 -33.10 40.89
CA ALA A 848 -11.41 -33.68 39.56
C ALA A 848 -12.67 -33.13 38.88
N GLN A 849 -12.59 -32.84 37.59
CA GLN A 849 -13.64 -32.21 36.79
C GLN A 849 -14.03 -30.77 37.18
N SER A 850 -13.38 -30.16 38.17
CA SER A 850 -13.50 -28.71 38.41
C SER A 850 -12.59 -27.92 37.45
N THR A 851 -12.99 -26.73 37.02
CA THR A 851 -12.12 -25.81 36.27
C THR A 851 -11.33 -24.86 37.17
N THR A 852 -11.54 -24.91 38.49
CA THR A 852 -10.87 -24.03 39.45
C THR A 852 -9.69 -24.74 40.12
N VAL A 853 -8.60 -24.00 40.28
CA VAL A 853 -7.36 -24.45 40.92
C VAL A 853 -6.99 -23.46 42.02
N THR A 854 -6.75 -23.94 43.22
CA THR A 854 -6.24 -23.13 44.32
C THR A 854 -4.73 -23.30 44.42
N LEU A 855 -4.02 -22.19 44.56
CA LEU A 855 -2.57 -22.08 44.66
C LEU A 855 -2.15 -21.75 46.10
N GLY A 856 -0.98 -22.22 46.52
CA GLY A 856 -0.37 -21.86 47.80
C GLY A 856 0.23 -20.45 47.83
N ASN A 857 0.27 -19.77 46.69
CA ASN A 857 0.90 -18.46 46.50
C ASN A 857 0.07 -17.65 45.50
N THR A 858 0.08 -16.32 45.65
CA THR A 858 -0.59 -15.43 44.69
C THR A 858 0.07 -15.53 43.32
N SER A 859 -0.74 -15.73 42.29
CA SER A 859 -0.26 -15.81 40.90
C SER A 859 0.21 -14.46 40.36
N PRO A 860 1.15 -14.44 39.39
CA PRO A 860 1.52 -13.23 38.66
C PRO A 860 0.30 -12.58 38.03
N THR A 861 0.27 -11.24 38.00
CA THR A 861 -0.87 -10.48 37.49
C THR A 861 -1.05 -10.58 35.98
N ASN A 862 -0.04 -11.06 35.25
CA ASN A 862 -0.03 -11.21 33.80
C ASN A 862 -0.29 -12.65 33.33
N ILE A 863 -0.64 -13.58 34.23
CA ILE A 863 -0.74 -15.02 33.91
C ILE A 863 -2.02 -15.41 33.15
N THR A 864 -3.01 -14.53 33.03
CA THR A 864 -4.21 -14.81 32.24
C THR A 864 -3.80 -15.07 30.80
N GLY A 865 -4.27 -16.18 30.25
CA GLY A 865 -3.91 -16.65 28.92
C GLY A 865 -2.61 -17.46 28.87
N TRP A 866 -1.88 -17.63 29.98
CA TRP A 866 -0.70 -18.49 30.04
C TRP A 866 -1.10 -19.95 30.09
N TYR A 867 -0.19 -20.81 29.65
CA TYR A 867 -0.37 -22.24 29.59
C TYR A 867 0.30 -22.92 30.78
N LEU A 868 -0.39 -23.89 31.37
CA LEU A 868 0.21 -24.79 32.33
C LEU A 868 1.16 -25.74 31.58
N THR A 869 2.43 -25.77 31.98
CA THR A 869 3.48 -26.56 31.34
C THR A 869 3.83 -27.81 32.13
N SER A 870 3.49 -27.86 33.43
CA SER A 870 3.55 -29.07 34.25
C SER A 870 2.68 -28.94 35.51
N GLY A 871 2.19 -30.07 36.02
CA GLY A 871 1.41 -30.13 37.26
C GLY A 871 0.77 -31.51 37.50
N THR A 872 0.40 -31.79 38.75
CA THR A 872 -0.26 -33.06 39.14
C THR A 872 -1.77 -32.85 39.31
N GLY A 873 -2.58 -33.77 38.75
CA GLY A 873 -4.05 -33.70 38.84
C GLY A 873 -4.69 -32.63 37.96
N ILE A 874 -3.96 -32.06 37.02
CA ILE A 874 -4.40 -30.98 36.13
C ILE A 874 -3.91 -31.25 34.70
N ASN A 875 -4.66 -30.81 33.69
CA ASN A 875 -4.29 -31.03 32.29
C ASN A 875 -3.18 -30.07 31.85
N VAL A 876 -2.02 -30.62 31.47
CA VAL A 876 -0.94 -29.84 30.84
C VAL A 876 -1.43 -29.29 29.51
N GLY A 877 -1.11 -28.03 29.21
CA GLY A 877 -1.66 -27.29 28.08
C GLY A 877 -2.98 -26.58 28.38
N ALA A 878 -3.57 -26.76 29.57
CA ALA A 878 -4.69 -25.93 30.02
C ALA A 878 -4.26 -24.47 30.16
N GLN A 879 -5.11 -23.56 29.69
CA GLN A 879 -4.87 -22.13 29.72
C GLN A 879 -5.54 -21.51 30.94
N VAL A 880 -4.92 -20.51 31.56
CA VAL A 880 -5.57 -19.72 32.60
C VAL A 880 -6.60 -18.79 31.95
N VAL A 881 -7.87 -18.99 32.26
CA VAL A 881 -9.00 -18.19 31.74
C VAL A 881 -9.22 -16.95 32.60
N SER A 882 -9.02 -17.07 33.92
CA SER A 882 -9.16 -15.96 34.87
C SER A 882 -8.50 -16.29 36.22
N GLY A 883 -8.41 -15.30 37.12
CA GLY A 883 -7.85 -15.46 38.47
C GLY A 883 -6.40 -14.98 38.65
N ALA A 884 -5.78 -14.36 37.64
CA ALA A 884 -4.44 -13.76 37.74
C ALA A 884 -4.34 -12.76 38.91
N GLY A 885 -3.19 -12.72 39.58
CA GLY A 885 -3.02 -11.86 40.76
C GLY A 885 -3.73 -12.39 42.01
N THR A 886 -4.29 -13.60 41.98
CA THR A 886 -4.95 -14.25 43.12
C THR A 886 -4.40 -15.65 43.36
N THR A 887 -4.79 -16.27 44.48
CA THR A 887 -4.50 -17.68 44.79
C THR A 887 -5.50 -18.65 44.14
N SER A 888 -6.49 -18.20 43.36
CA SER A 888 -7.49 -19.07 42.75
C SER A 888 -7.58 -18.83 41.25
N LEU A 889 -7.12 -19.77 40.45
CA LEU A 889 -7.16 -19.70 38.99
C LEU A 889 -8.34 -20.49 38.42
N VAL A 890 -8.91 -20.00 37.33
CA VAL A 890 -9.86 -20.76 36.50
C VAL A 890 -9.13 -21.17 35.22
N MET A 891 -9.22 -22.45 34.88
CA MET A 891 -8.55 -23.08 33.76
C MET A 891 -9.52 -23.34 32.60
N SER A 892 -8.99 -23.39 31.37
CA SER A 892 -9.77 -23.55 30.13
C SER A 892 -10.36 -24.95 29.94
N VAL A 893 -9.83 -25.92 30.68
CA VAL A 893 -10.32 -27.29 30.71
C VAL A 893 -10.38 -27.76 32.16
N ALA A 894 -11.30 -28.67 32.44
CA ALA A 894 -11.47 -29.22 33.78
C ALA A 894 -10.22 -30.01 34.22
N ASN A 895 -9.94 -30.01 35.53
CA ASN A 895 -8.83 -30.72 36.16
C ASN A 895 -8.95 -32.23 35.93
N SER A 896 -7.84 -32.89 35.62
CA SER A 896 -7.79 -34.34 35.38
C SER A 896 -7.85 -35.17 36.67
N GLY A 897 -7.69 -34.53 37.84
CA GLY A 897 -7.71 -35.15 39.16
C GLY A 897 -7.70 -34.10 40.27
N ALA A 898 -7.28 -34.49 41.48
CA ALA A 898 -7.06 -33.54 42.56
C ALA A 898 -5.74 -32.77 42.37
N VAL A 899 -5.81 -31.45 42.26
CA VAL A 899 -4.63 -30.63 41.96
C VAL A 899 -3.72 -30.50 43.18
N SER A 900 -2.46 -30.87 43.04
CA SER A 900 -1.47 -30.83 44.13
C SER A 900 -0.03 -30.68 43.62
N GLY A 901 0.88 -30.32 44.52
CA GLY A 901 2.33 -30.25 44.22
C GLY A 901 2.74 -29.00 43.45
N SER A 902 3.93 -29.00 42.85
CA SER A 902 4.42 -27.85 42.08
C SER A 902 3.69 -27.74 40.73
N LEU A 903 3.31 -26.52 40.38
CA LEU A 903 2.72 -26.16 39.09
C LEU A 903 3.66 -25.19 38.38
N THR A 904 3.79 -25.34 37.06
CA THR A 904 4.59 -24.43 36.25
C THR A 904 3.73 -23.83 35.14
N PHE A 905 3.86 -22.52 34.95
CA PHE A 905 3.11 -21.77 33.95
C PHE A 905 4.06 -21.00 33.05
N CYS A 906 3.69 -20.84 31.78
CA CYS A 906 4.47 -20.11 30.80
C CYS A 906 3.57 -19.38 29.81
N ALA A 907 3.99 -18.20 29.36
CA ALA A 907 3.32 -17.45 28.31
C ALA A 907 3.44 -18.14 26.94
N TRP A 908 4.47 -18.97 26.74
CA TRP A 908 4.74 -19.65 25.48
C TRP A 908 4.00 -21.00 25.39
N ASN A 909 3.31 -21.23 24.27
CA ASN A 909 2.78 -22.54 23.92
C ASN A 909 3.77 -23.30 23.01
N THR A 910 4.11 -24.53 23.38
CA THR A 910 5.06 -25.37 22.65
C THR A 910 4.59 -25.71 21.23
N ASN A 911 3.29 -25.84 21.00
CA ASN A 911 2.72 -26.25 19.70
C ASN A 911 2.47 -25.07 18.73
N LEU A 912 2.41 -23.83 19.22
CA LEU A 912 1.98 -22.68 18.40
C LEU A 912 3.13 -21.83 17.85
N LEU A 913 4.28 -21.80 18.56
CA LEU A 913 5.44 -20.98 18.20
C LEU A 913 6.56 -21.76 17.50
N GLN A 914 6.57 -23.10 17.60
CA GLN A 914 7.53 -23.93 16.86
C GLN A 914 7.28 -23.80 15.35
N ASN A 915 8.36 -23.69 14.56
CA ASN A 915 8.35 -23.40 13.11
C ASN A 915 7.88 -21.99 12.71
N ARG A 916 7.62 -21.09 13.66
CA ARG A 916 7.46 -19.65 13.38
C ARG A 916 8.83 -18.99 13.24
N ARG A 917 8.86 -17.78 12.68
CA ARG A 917 10.08 -17.00 12.51
C ARG A 917 10.30 -16.00 13.62
N LEU A 918 11.51 -15.95 14.15
CA LEU A 918 12.01 -14.93 15.04
C LEU A 918 12.89 -13.96 14.24
N LYS A 919 12.44 -12.72 14.08
CA LYS A 919 13.22 -11.64 13.47
C LYS A 919 13.98 -10.87 14.54
N PHE A 920 15.29 -10.81 14.37
CA PHE A 920 16.19 -9.97 15.15
C PHE A 920 16.35 -8.64 14.45
N ILE A 921 15.93 -7.56 15.09
CA ILE A 921 16.12 -6.20 14.61
C ILE A 921 17.28 -5.63 15.43
N SER A 922 18.45 -5.58 14.80
CA SER A 922 19.71 -5.26 15.49
C SER A 922 20.03 -3.77 15.51
N ASN A 923 20.72 -3.39 16.58
CA ASN A 923 21.74 -2.35 16.59
C ASN A 923 23.05 -2.97 17.10
N GLY A 924 24.07 -3.03 16.23
CA GLY A 924 25.38 -3.62 16.48
C GLY A 924 25.89 -4.36 15.24
N SER A 925 27.13 -4.88 15.27
CA SER A 925 27.89 -5.48 14.15
C SER A 925 27.27 -6.73 13.45
N VAL A 926 25.97 -6.93 13.56
CA VAL A 926 25.23 -8.07 13.05
C VAL A 926 24.05 -7.57 12.21
N SER A 927 23.91 -8.15 11.02
CA SER A 927 22.77 -7.97 10.11
C SER A 927 21.43 -8.32 10.80
N THR A 928 20.36 -7.61 10.40
CA THR A 928 18.97 -8.03 10.70
C THR A 928 18.77 -9.45 10.17
N GLN A 929 18.45 -10.39 11.06
CA GLN A 929 18.34 -11.81 10.72
C GLN A 929 16.93 -12.30 11.03
N ASP A 930 16.44 -13.17 10.18
CA ASP A 930 15.15 -13.82 10.35
C ASP A 930 15.39 -15.32 10.52
N VAL A 931 15.01 -15.91 11.65
CA VAL A 931 15.47 -17.26 12.04
C VAL A 931 14.29 -18.11 12.49
N ALA A 932 14.20 -19.34 11.97
CA ALA A 932 13.16 -20.27 12.38
C ALA A 932 13.31 -20.67 13.86
N ILE A 933 12.21 -20.70 14.60
CA ILE A 933 12.12 -21.24 15.95
C ILE A 933 12.13 -22.76 15.84
N THR A 934 13.19 -23.37 16.36
CA THR A 934 13.43 -24.81 16.33
C THR A 934 12.82 -25.50 17.56
N LEU A 935 12.77 -24.82 18.70
CA LEU A 935 12.23 -25.35 19.94
C LEU A 935 11.72 -24.23 20.85
N VAL A 936 10.63 -24.50 21.57
CA VAL A 936 10.10 -23.62 22.63
C VAL A 936 10.23 -24.38 23.95
N ALA A 937 11.11 -23.93 24.84
CA ALA A 937 11.32 -24.52 26.15
C ALA A 937 10.51 -23.74 27.19
N ALA A 938 9.25 -24.18 27.35
CA ALA A 938 8.29 -23.53 28.25
C ALA A 938 8.64 -23.70 29.75
N THR A 939 9.60 -24.57 30.09
CA THR A 939 10.16 -24.76 31.44
C THR A 939 11.29 -23.80 31.80
N THR A 940 11.68 -22.90 30.89
CA THR A 940 12.74 -21.90 31.14
C THR A 940 12.41 -20.53 30.52
N GLY A 941 11.20 -20.35 29.97
CA GLY A 941 10.85 -19.14 29.22
C GLY A 941 11.72 -18.91 27.99
N THR A 942 12.29 -19.97 27.41
CA THR A 942 13.33 -19.89 26.36
C THR A 942 12.79 -20.29 25.00
N ILE A 943 13.16 -19.54 23.98
CA ILE A 943 12.92 -19.86 22.56
C ILE A 943 14.27 -20.17 21.92
N THR A 944 14.36 -21.33 21.26
CA THR A 944 15.57 -21.79 20.55
C THR A 944 15.36 -21.69 19.05
N PHE A 945 16.41 -21.33 18.34
CA PHE A 945 16.41 -21.11 16.89
C PHE A 945 17.75 -21.59 16.29
N ALA A 946 17.87 -21.60 14.96
CA ALA A 946 19.10 -22.00 14.27
C ALA A 946 20.29 -21.05 14.58
N LEU A 947 21.53 -21.48 14.33
CA LEU A 947 22.77 -20.70 14.55
C LEU A 947 22.68 -19.27 13.98
N ALA A 948 22.58 -18.27 14.86
CA ALA A 948 22.62 -16.85 14.56
C ALA A 948 23.68 -16.16 15.44
N THR A 949 24.07 -14.92 15.14
CA THR A 949 24.98 -14.18 16.03
C THR A 949 24.22 -13.78 17.31
N ALA A 950 24.89 -13.82 18.48
CA ALA A 950 24.25 -13.69 19.78
C ALA A 950 23.44 -12.38 19.94
N PRO A 951 22.22 -12.42 20.52
CA PRO A 951 21.51 -11.24 20.97
C PRO A 951 22.36 -10.49 22.01
N VAL A 952 22.55 -9.19 21.81
CA VAL A 952 23.27 -8.29 22.72
C VAL A 952 22.36 -7.87 23.88
N THR A 953 22.87 -8.01 25.10
CA THR A 953 22.22 -7.57 26.34
C THR A 953 21.88 -6.07 26.27
N ASN A 954 20.64 -5.71 26.61
CA ASN A 954 20.08 -4.33 26.60
C ASN A 954 19.87 -3.66 25.23
N VAL A 955 19.98 -4.39 24.11
CA VAL A 955 19.86 -3.78 22.76
C VAL A 955 19.02 -4.61 21.78
N THR A 956 18.83 -5.90 22.01
CA THR A 956 18.18 -6.76 21.02
C THR A 956 16.67 -6.70 21.11
N THR A 957 16.05 -6.12 20.08
CA THR A 957 14.61 -6.22 19.89
C THR A 957 14.30 -7.38 18.95
N TYR A 958 13.28 -8.16 19.30
CA TYR A 958 12.88 -9.34 18.57
C TYR A 958 11.38 -9.30 18.33
N SER A 959 10.93 -9.74 17.16
CA SER A 959 9.52 -9.99 16.90
C SER A 959 9.38 -11.38 16.27
N ILE A 960 8.40 -12.16 16.73
CA ILE A 960 7.99 -13.34 15.99
C ILE A 960 6.97 -12.85 14.99
N ILE A 961 7.32 -12.97 13.71
CA ILE A 961 6.41 -12.58 12.64
C ILE A 961 5.41 -13.72 12.48
N SER A 962 4.13 -13.37 12.32
CA SER A 962 3.07 -14.34 12.02
C SER A 962 3.19 -14.93 10.62
N ALA A 963 3.93 -14.25 9.73
CA ALA A 963 4.44 -14.79 8.49
C ALA A 963 5.43 -15.94 8.79
N PRO A 964 5.13 -17.15 8.33
CA PRO A 964 6.00 -18.30 8.49
C PRO A 964 7.28 -18.15 7.66
N THR A 965 8.22 -19.09 7.85
CA THR A 965 9.50 -19.09 7.14
C THR A 965 9.30 -19.11 5.63
N HIS A 966 9.53 -17.96 4.98
CA HIS A 966 9.63 -17.93 3.53
C HIS A 966 11.06 -18.25 3.09
N GLY A 967 11.21 -19.22 2.20
CA GLY A 967 12.50 -19.65 1.64
C GLY A 967 12.49 -19.60 0.12
N LEU A 968 13.54 -20.11 -0.52
CA LEU A 968 13.60 -20.16 -1.99
C LEU A 968 12.39 -20.90 -2.57
N GLY A 969 11.82 -20.39 -3.66
CA GLY A 969 10.60 -20.94 -4.24
C GLY A 969 9.33 -20.41 -3.59
N SER A 970 9.41 -19.41 -2.71
CA SER A 970 8.25 -18.67 -2.18
C SER A 970 7.75 -17.56 -3.14
N ALA A 971 8.37 -17.41 -4.31
CA ALA A 971 8.09 -16.35 -5.28
C ALA A 971 6.75 -16.53 -6.03
N GLY A 972 5.65 -16.54 -5.28
CA GLY A 972 4.30 -16.73 -5.78
C GLY A 972 3.27 -15.92 -5.01
N LEU A 973 3.47 -14.59 -4.90
CA LEU A 973 2.44 -13.71 -4.37
C LEU A 973 1.35 -13.55 -5.43
N ASN A 974 0.14 -14.04 -5.15
CA ASN A 974 -0.97 -14.04 -6.09
C ASN A 974 -2.24 -13.47 -5.45
N TRP A 975 -2.80 -12.41 -6.03
CA TRP A 975 -4.03 -11.81 -5.54
C TRP A 975 -5.27 -12.56 -6.06
N ALA A 976 -6.05 -13.15 -5.15
CA ALA A 976 -7.26 -13.89 -5.49
C ALA A 976 -8.46 -12.97 -5.72
N PHE A 977 -8.40 -12.20 -6.79
CA PHE A 977 -9.39 -11.16 -7.11
C PHE A 977 -10.75 -11.70 -7.56
N GLY A 978 -10.81 -12.90 -8.15
CA GLY A 978 -11.97 -13.42 -8.85
C GLY A 978 -12.68 -14.60 -8.19
N VAL A 979 -12.39 -14.90 -6.93
CA VAL A 979 -13.03 -16.06 -6.26
C VAL A 979 -14.55 -15.94 -6.23
N SER A 980 -15.25 -17.06 -6.40
CA SER A 980 -16.70 -17.13 -6.51
C SER A 980 -17.41 -16.69 -5.23
N ASN A 981 -16.84 -16.98 -4.05
CA ASN A 981 -17.37 -16.54 -2.77
C ASN A 981 -17.24 -15.02 -2.58
N SER A 982 -18.36 -14.29 -2.57
CA SER A 982 -18.41 -12.83 -2.46
C SER A 982 -17.81 -12.27 -1.16
N ALA A 983 -17.85 -13.04 -0.06
CA ALA A 983 -17.32 -12.59 1.23
C ALA A 983 -15.78 -12.52 1.23
N THR A 984 -15.11 -13.41 0.48
CA THR A 984 -13.64 -13.50 0.41
C THR A 984 -13.06 -12.97 -0.90
N ARG A 985 -13.90 -12.60 -1.87
CA ARG A 985 -13.51 -12.06 -3.17
C ARG A 985 -12.58 -10.86 -3.09
N GLY A 986 -11.39 -10.99 -3.67
CA GLY A 986 -10.36 -9.95 -3.64
C GLY A 986 -9.78 -9.67 -2.26
N ARG A 987 -10.19 -10.39 -1.22
CA ARG A 987 -9.73 -10.13 0.15
C ARG A 987 -8.32 -10.63 0.40
N TYR A 988 -7.95 -11.76 -0.19
CA TYR A 988 -6.73 -12.47 0.14
C TYR A 988 -5.69 -12.43 -0.98
N MET A 989 -4.44 -12.25 -0.60
CA MET A 989 -3.29 -12.64 -1.42
C MET A 989 -2.71 -13.94 -0.89
N TYR A 990 -2.46 -14.91 -1.77
CA TYR A 990 -1.87 -16.19 -1.41
C TYR A 990 -0.37 -16.15 -1.63
N MET A 991 0.39 -16.72 -0.69
CA MET A 991 1.84 -16.78 -0.75
C MET A 991 2.33 -18.15 -0.27
N PRO A 992 3.08 -18.89 -1.11
CA PRO A 992 3.71 -20.15 -0.72
C PRO A 992 4.89 -19.91 0.21
N ARG A 993 5.19 -20.89 1.07
CA ARG A 993 6.33 -20.78 2.01
C ARG A 993 7.69 -21.00 1.37
N GLY A 994 7.82 -21.89 0.39
CA GLY A 994 9.14 -22.21 -0.16
C GLY A 994 10.08 -22.86 0.86
N GLY A 995 11.36 -23.00 0.52
CA GLY A 995 12.41 -23.53 1.41
C GLY A 995 12.21 -25.00 1.82
N ALA A 996 11.46 -25.78 1.05
CA ALA A 996 10.98 -27.12 1.37
C ALA A 996 10.10 -27.17 2.64
N THR A 997 9.41 -26.07 2.96
CA THR A 997 8.42 -26.00 4.04
C THR A 997 7.01 -26.28 3.48
N ASN A 998 6.18 -27.01 4.24
CA ASN A 998 4.78 -27.22 3.89
C ASN A 998 3.94 -25.97 4.20
N GLY A 999 3.03 -25.62 3.30
CA GLY A 999 1.99 -24.62 3.49
C GLY A 999 1.99 -23.48 2.47
N ILE A 1000 0.80 -22.96 2.22
CA ILE A 1000 0.53 -21.71 1.51
C ILE A 1000 -0.25 -20.82 2.47
N ASP A 1001 0.24 -19.63 2.75
CA ASP A 1001 -0.38 -18.68 3.67
C ASP A 1001 -1.14 -17.60 2.90
N ARG A 1002 -1.99 -16.85 3.60
CA ARG A 1002 -2.76 -15.76 2.99
C ARG A 1002 -2.60 -14.45 3.75
N TYR A 1003 -2.47 -13.36 3.01
CA TYR A 1003 -2.48 -11.99 3.52
C TYR A 1003 -3.87 -11.38 3.32
N ASP A 1004 -4.49 -10.88 4.39
CA ASP A 1004 -5.79 -10.22 4.37
C ASP A 1004 -5.64 -8.71 4.12
N LEU A 1005 -6.04 -8.28 2.92
CA LEU A 1005 -5.94 -6.89 2.49
C LEU A 1005 -6.84 -5.93 3.27
N THR A 1006 -7.90 -6.42 3.93
CA THR A 1006 -8.82 -5.55 4.68
C THR A 1006 -8.31 -5.19 6.08
N THR A 1007 -7.47 -6.06 6.66
CA THR A 1007 -6.94 -5.92 8.04
C THR A 1007 -5.44 -5.73 8.11
N ASP A 1008 -4.73 -5.92 6.99
CA ASP A 1008 -3.27 -5.94 6.85
C ASP A 1008 -2.60 -7.01 7.73
N ALA A 1009 -3.16 -8.23 7.72
CA ALA A 1009 -2.73 -9.33 8.57
C ALA A 1009 -2.43 -10.62 7.80
N TRP A 1010 -1.38 -11.34 8.24
CA TRP A 1010 -1.07 -12.69 7.77
C TRP A 1010 -1.89 -13.73 8.51
N LEU A 1011 -2.43 -14.67 7.75
CA LEU A 1011 -3.24 -15.77 8.23
C LEU A 1011 -2.62 -17.10 7.79
N LEU A 1012 -2.37 -17.98 8.77
CA LEU A 1012 -2.06 -19.37 8.52
C LEU A 1012 -3.27 -20.05 7.87
N MET A 1013 -3.02 -20.80 6.81
CA MET A 1013 -4.02 -21.64 6.17
C MET A 1013 -3.60 -23.11 6.27
N HIS A 1014 -4.56 -23.96 6.60
CA HIS A 1014 -4.40 -25.40 6.53
C HIS A 1014 -4.80 -25.86 5.13
N ASN A 1015 -3.87 -26.47 4.40
CA ASN A 1015 -4.11 -27.09 3.12
C ASN A 1015 -4.19 -28.61 3.27
N GLU A 1016 -5.15 -29.24 2.60
CA GLU A 1016 -5.30 -30.69 2.60
C GLU A 1016 -5.04 -31.25 1.20
N PRO A 1017 -4.14 -32.23 1.01
CA PRO A 1017 -3.25 -32.83 2.01
C PRO A 1017 -2.04 -31.96 2.38
N THR A 1018 -1.44 -32.24 3.55
CA THR A 1018 -0.35 -31.46 4.18
C THR A 1018 1.08 -31.92 3.84
N PHE A 1019 1.30 -32.69 2.78
CA PHE A 1019 2.64 -33.25 2.50
C PHE A 1019 3.44 -32.52 1.41
N GLU A 1020 2.84 -31.64 0.59
CA GLU A 1020 3.56 -30.99 -0.51
C GLU A 1020 4.41 -29.82 0.00
N THR A 1021 5.72 -30.05 0.12
CA THR A 1021 6.71 -29.01 0.42
C THR A 1021 7.13 -28.30 -0.86
N LEU A 1022 7.30 -26.97 -0.83
CA LEU A 1022 7.69 -26.21 -2.03
C LEU A 1022 9.10 -25.65 -1.86
N THR A 1023 9.93 -25.67 -2.90
CA THR A 1023 11.29 -25.12 -2.90
C THR A 1023 11.65 -24.51 -4.27
N THR A 1024 12.93 -24.18 -4.48
CA THR A 1024 13.49 -23.75 -5.77
C THR A 1024 12.93 -24.58 -6.92
N GLY A 1025 12.52 -23.92 -8.01
CA GLY A 1025 11.88 -24.56 -9.17
C GLY A 1025 10.35 -24.54 -9.12
N SER A 1026 9.74 -24.30 -7.96
CA SER A 1026 8.29 -24.11 -7.86
C SER A 1026 7.86 -22.80 -8.53
N MET A 1027 6.81 -22.88 -9.33
CA MET A 1027 6.22 -21.78 -10.10
C MET A 1027 4.71 -21.73 -9.86
N TYR A 1028 4.07 -20.58 -10.03
CA TYR A 1028 2.70 -20.30 -9.59
C TYR A 1028 1.91 -19.52 -10.65
N ALA A 1029 0.63 -19.86 -10.85
CA ALA A 1029 -0.26 -19.11 -11.72
C ALA A 1029 -1.72 -19.17 -11.21
N TYR A 1030 -2.33 -18.01 -11.03
CA TYR A 1030 -3.74 -17.88 -10.63
C TYR A 1030 -4.65 -17.82 -11.86
N ASP A 1031 -5.76 -18.55 -11.83
CA ASP A 1031 -6.68 -18.68 -12.96
C ASP A 1031 -7.69 -17.52 -13.10
N GLY A 1032 -7.71 -16.58 -12.16
CA GLY A 1032 -8.69 -15.51 -12.10
C GLY A 1032 -10.06 -15.92 -11.54
N GLY A 1033 -10.17 -17.12 -10.96
CA GLY A 1033 -11.38 -17.70 -10.37
C GLY A 1033 -11.06 -18.35 -9.02
N ASP A 1034 -11.30 -19.65 -8.88
CA ASP A 1034 -11.17 -20.37 -7.61
C ASP A 1034 -9.91 -21.24 -7.51
N ARG A 1035 -8.94 -21.13 -8.44
CA ARG A 1035 -7.79 -22.04 -8.46
C ARG A 1035 -6.44 -21.34 -8.61
N LEU A 1036 -5.51 -21.72 -7.74
CA LEU A 1036 -4.09 -21.35 -7.83
C LEU A 1036 -3.27 -22.57 -8.25
N TYR A 1037 -2.75 -22.58 -9.47
CA TYR A 1037 -1.89 -23.65 -9.97
C TYR A 1037 -0.45 -23.46 -9.50
N PHE A 1038 0.23 -24.57 -9.25
CA PHE A 1038 1.65 -24.55 -8.91
C PHE A 1038 2.38 -25.82 -9.36
N THR A 1039 3.69 -25.70 -9.59
CA THR A 1039 4.57 -26.85 -9.82
C THR A 1039 5.28 -27.24 -8.53
N LYS A 1040 5.51 -28.55 -8.37
CA LYS A 1040 6.33 -29.09 -7.28
C LYS A 1040 7.79 -29.17 -7.73
N ASP A 1041 8.56 -28.15 -7.38
CA ASP A 1041 10.00 -28.04 -7.67
C ASP A 1041 10.33 -28.43 -9.14
N ALA A 1042 11.48 -29.05 -9.37
CA ALA A 1042 11.87 -29.58 -10.68
C ALA A 1042 11.20 -30.93 -11.07
N THR A 1043 10.12 -31.37 -10.41
CA THR A 1043 9.66 -32.78 -10.44
C THR A 1043 8.59 -33.16 -11.48
N GLN A 1044 8.35 -32.32 -12.50
CA GLN A 1044 7.27 -32.46 -13.52
C GLN A 1044 5.83 -32.29 -13.03
N ARG A 1045 5.59 -32.37 -11.72
CA ARG A 1045 4.26 -32.38 -11.12
C ARG A 1045 3.64 -31.00 -11.07
N VAL A 1046 2.39 -30.93 -11.51
CA VAL A 1046 1.53 -29.75 -11.43
C VAL A 1046 0.36 -30.07 -10.51
N TYR A 1047 0.03 -29.12 -9.66
CA TYR A 1047 -1.10 -29.16 -8.73
C TYR A 1047 -1.91 -27.88 -8.86
N TYR A 1048 -3.12 -27.89 -8.31
CA TYR A 1048 -3.84 -26.66 -8.01
C TYR A 1048 -4.40 -26.67 -6.60
N LEU A 1049 -4.38 -25.51 -5.95
CA LEU A 1049 -5.09 -25.22 -4.72
C LEU A 1049 -6.48 -24.66 -5.07
N ASP A 1050 -7.52 -25.30 -4.56
CA ASP A 1050 -8.88 -24.77 -4.56
C ASP A 1050 -9.03 -23.73 -3.44
N LEU A 1051 -9.31 -22.49 -3.81
CA LEU A 1051 -9.38 -21.34 -2.90
C LEU A 1051 -10.70 -21.28 -2.11
N SER A 1052 -11.68 -22.11 -2.46
CA SER A 1052 -12.96 -22.21 -1.76
C SER A 1052 -12.91 -23.26 -0.65
N THR A 1053 -12.23 -24.39 -0.90
CA THR A 1053 -12.15 -25.54 0.02
C THR A 1053 -10.80 -25.67 0.71
N ASN A 1054 -9.76 -24.98 0.24
CA ASN A 1054 -8.36 -25.10 0.69
C ASN A 1054 -7.74 -26.48 0.40
N ILE A 1055 -8.27 -27.22 -0.59
CA ILE A 1055 -7.80 -28.56 -0.96
C ILE A 1055 -6.84 -28.48 -2.16
N ILE A 1056 -5.74 -29.23 -2.08
CA ILE A 1056 -4.76 -29.40 -3.17
C ILE A 1056 -5.14 -30.62 -4.00
N ASN A 1057 -5.22 -30.43 -5.31
CA ASN A 1057 -5.55 -31.46 -6.28
C ASN A 1057 -4.43 -31.61 -7.31
N GLY A 1058 -4.26 -32.81 -7.84
CA GLY A 1058 -3.34 -33.05 -8.97
C GLY A 1058 -3.86 -32.40 -10.25
N ALA A 1059 -2.96 -31.73 -10.98
CA ALA A 1059 -3.25 -31.06 -12.25
C ALA A 1059 -2.47 -31.66 -13.44
N GLY A 1060 -1.81 -32.80 -13.25
CA GLY A 1060 -1.08 -33.53 -14.29
C GLY A 1060 0.46 -33.43 -14.18
N LEU A 1061 1.13 -33.91 -15.23
CA LEU A 1061 2.59 -33.98 -15.36
C LEU A 1061 3.01 -33.35 -16.69
N PHE A 1062 3.89 -32.34 -16.67
CA PHE A 1062 4.42 -31.78 -17.92
C PHE A 1062 5.60 -32.61 -18.47
N PRO A 1063 5.90 -32.55 -19.78
CA PRO A 1063 6.93 -33.39 -20.38
C PRO A 1063 8.36 -33.06 -19.86
N TYR A 1064 9.12 -34.10 -19.52
CA TYR A 1064 10.53 -34.08 -19.11
C TYR A 1064 10.84 -33.40 -17.76
N VAL A 1065 11.68 -34.04 -16.95
CA VAL A 1065 12.15 -33.47 -15.66
C VAL A 1065 13.08 -32.30 -15.98
N ALA A 1066 13.06 -31.25 -15.18
CA ALA A 1066 14.11 -30.23 -15.26
C ALA A 1066 15.42 -30.79 -14.67
N PRO A 1067 16.59 -30.48 -15.25
CA PRO A 1067 17.88 -31.04 -14.82
C PRO A 1067 18.37 -30.36 -13.53
N THR A 1068 18.02 -29.08 -13.37
CA THR A 1068 18.44 -28.19 -12.30
C THR A 1068 17.27 -27.26 -12.01
N ALA A 1069 16.92 -27.12 -10.73
CA ALA A 1069 15.90 -26.18 -10.29
C ALA A 1069 16.45 -24.74 -10.27
N ILE A 1070 15.65 -23.77 -10.67
CA ILE A 1070 15.99 -22.34 -10.65
C ILE A 1070 14.86 -21.52 -10.00
N ILE A 1071 15.20 -20.37 -9.40
CA ILE A 1071 14.23 -19.41 -8.85
C ILE A 1071 13.61 -18.54 -9.95
N GLY A 1072 12.55 -17.80 -9.61
CA GLY A 1072 11.74 -17.00 -10.55
C GLY A 1072 10.49 -17.74 -11.04
N ASN A 1073 9.43 -16.99 -11.38
CA ASN A 1073 8.18 -17.57 -11.89
C ASN A 1073 8.16 -17.53 -13.42
N ARG A 1074 8.01 -18.70 -14.06
CA ARG A 1074 7.90 -18.84 -15.54
C ARG A 1074 6.64 -19.59 -15.96
N MET A 1075 5.66 -19.63 -15.08
CA MET A 1075 4.38 -20.28 -15.29
C MET A 1075 3.29 -19.23 -15.28
N GLU A 1076 2.43 -19.24 -16.30
CA GLU A 1076 1.36 -18.26 -16.45
C GLU A 1076 0.10 -18.94 -16.98
N ILE A 1077 -1.04 -18.32 -16.73
CA ILE A 1077 -2.30 -18.70 -17.37
C ILE A 1077 -2.69 -17.57 -18.33
N PHE A 1078 -2.84 -17.90 -19.61
CA PHE A 1078 -3.34 -16.97 -20.61
C PHE A 1078 -4.67 -17.46 -21.17
N THR A 1079 -5.49 -16.53 -21.64
CA THR A 1079 -6.77 -16.82 -22.28
C THR A 1079 -6.68 -16.51 -23.76
N THR A 1080 -7.05 -17.47 -24.60
CA THR A 1080 -7.14 -17.29 -26.06
C THR A 1080 -8.40 -16.51 -26.46
N ILE A 1081 -8.48 -16.07 -27.71
CA ILE A 1081 -9.58 -15.20 -28.19
C ILE A 1081 -10.96 -15.87 -28.16
N ASP A 1082 -10.99 -17.20 -28.22
CA ASP A 1082 -12.15 -18.05 -28.08
C ASP A 1082 -12.55 -18.30 -26.61
N GLY A 1083 -11.84 -17.71 -25.65
CA GLY A 1083 -12.15 -17.77 -24.22
C GLY A 1083 -11.56 -18.97 -23.49
N LEU A 1084 -10.75 -19.80 -24.16
CA LEU A 1084 -10.10 -20.96 -23.55
C LEU A 1084 -8.88 -20.53 -22.72
N LYS A 1085 -8.71 -21.15 -21.54
CA LYS A 1085 -7.57 -20.87 -20.66
C LYS A 1085 -6.49 -21.92 -20.83
N TYR A 1086 -5.26 -21.48 -21.03
CA TYR A 1086 -4.08 -22.34 -21.14
C TYR A 1086 -3.09 -22.06 -20.02
N LEU A 1087 -2.62 -23.12 -19.37
CA LEU A 1087 -1.47 -23.07 -18.48
C LEU A 1087 -0.20 -23.20 -19.31
N PHE A 1088 0.63 -22.17 -19.30
CA PHE A 1088 1.95 -22.12 -19.94
C PHE A 1088 3.05 -22.29 -18.90
N LEU A 1089 4.12 -23.02 -19.23
CA LEU A 1089 5.36 -23.01 -18.46
C LEU A 1089 6.61 -23.17 -19.33
N ASN A 1090 7.72 -22.57 -18.92
CA ASN A 1090 9.05 -22.86 -19.45
C ASN A 1090 9.83 -23.76 -18.48
N ARG A 1091 10.44 -24.82 -19.00
CA ARG A 1091 11.20 -25.79 -18.21
C ARG A 1091 12.45 -25.13 -17.63
N ALA A 1092 12.73 -25.39 -16.36
CA ALA A 1092 13.90 -24.85 -15.69
C ALA A 1092 15.21 -25.32 -16.35
N SER A 1093 16.17 -24.40 -16.48
CA SER A 1093 17.49 -24.61 -17.06
C SER A 1093 17.51 -25.10 -18.51
N PHE A 1094 16.42 -24.87 -19.24
CA PHE A 1094 16.34 -25.18 -20.66
C PHE A 1094 15.43 -24.21 -21.43
N GLN A 1095 15.36 -24.39 -22.75
CA GLN A 1095 14.57 -23.57 -23.67
C GLN A 1095 13.16 -24.13 -23.92
N GLU A 1096 12.83 -25.35 -23.53
CA GLU A 1096 11.53 -25.93 -23.88
C GLU A 1096 10.39 -25.23 -23.14
N CYS A 1097 9.31 -24.96 -23.87
CA CYS A 1097 8.11 -24.35 -23.36
C CYS A 1097 6.94 -25.29 -23.64
N PHE A 1098 6.01 -25.39 -22.69
CA PHE A 1098 4.83 -26.23 -22.80
C PHE A 1098 3.57 -25.44 -22.48
N LYS A 1099 2.45 -25.88 -23.04
CA LYS A 1099 1.11 -25.40 -22.68
C LYS A 1099 0.13 -26.55 -22.50
N GLN A 1100 -0.90 -26.35 -21.69
CA GLN A 1100 -2.01 -27.29 -21.53
C GLN A 1100 -3.33 -26.52 -21.41
N LEU A 1101 -4.38 -26.99 -22.09
CA LEU A 1101 -5.74 -26.47 -21.93
C LEU A 1101 -6.28 -26.81 -20.52
N LEU A 1102 -6.83 -25.81 -19.83
CA LEU A 1102 -7.51 -25.98 -18.54
C LEU A 1102 -8.99 -26.28 -18.79
N PHE A 1103 -9.41 -27.52 -18.56
CA PHE A 1103 -10.77 -28.01 -18.86
C PHE A 1103 -11.63 -28.27 -17.60
N TYR A 1104 -11.11 -27.94 -16.41
CA TYR A 1104 -11.67 -28.41 -15.14
C TYR A 1104 -12.65 -27.43 -14.52
#